data_AF-A0A7S0TFU0-F1
#
_entry.id   AF-A0A7S0TFU0-F1
#
_cell.length_a   1.000
_cell.length_b   1.000
_cell.length_c   1.000
_cell.angle_alpha   90.00
_cell.angle_beta   90.00
_cell.angle_gamma   90.00
#
_symmetry.space_group_name_H-M   'P 1'
#
loop_
_entity.id
_entity.type
_entity.pdbx_description
1 polymer ?
#
loop_
_entity_poly.entity_id
_entity_poly.type
_entity_poly.pdbx_seq_one_letter_code
_entity_poly.pdbx_strand_id
1 'polypeptide(L)'
;DFCCYTPPDEPCNMCQTDTAYFDAYSSVEVDLWGSPTNCSDVYDYLIRRIESDSDTCASTKDSIFDQCCYNKCSICDGNQLQDFEQQIDLGGEAISCMQLHTVRTNDIAAGSNICQSMQSQFSPTCCYDAPAVPCALCAEGAIRKEVEVDFGGDTESCNQIANFLANRASNGTEECSIAKVELMQHCCFDKCRLCKENEQIDWDGYVTFEGKDDVSCGSFDWYFTTNVIEEGTSQCTQMQNAFSQQCCYEPMDYSTPACSLCKRADIWYEINGTAEVFFDGLSRSCTDVSNSLFRKYDEQNGFCDAARSEYFEACCFEKCDICQGSLLDANVEVAYNGTATTCLELGVRFAADIVQAGSEECKLAKSALFEPCCYQSPFDPCVLCASTDGKAGEIRENVDVNFYGSTTTCSNLNSFLVAREEQLGFMCQAAKAELQESCCFEKCDICANGNLYWDNPVEFNGVTFACGELTWIVTGNMYEGGSDECNHIQTTYYDKCCSGPSPDIPNAANKCEICPDGKDWYAPVVYGGKPMTCLELDSVLLRNGVFGDSAECDQATQEYASTCCYTPPMKPCNLCHFGQKSYSVAERTVLYNGAESDCYGIHNHLSTRVEAEQDVCIVAQNELFDDCCYDKCNLCQNYQLNSEAVVMTNGGQQMGCSEIENNFIGLNQITQGSEQCSILQQQHFNDCCYDVPCDLCEKDETSYELLVQSPVIYQGRNRTCGEVAVLARDVMSQSDVCKTTKHDLFDSCCYKQCDLCGDPGWAIDWNRKLTYDNLASTCLDVFMNLRSERIQDGDDKCRSIQYTVSHECCYKLPTNQCFMCQASDGTFLNTNWNVEVSYQDKRMTCGDVNAILSSEEVDGELCLEARDSFWNECCTPQEGGKINLPILPSGVSDNNDGSSKWSDYGDMGFGNFIKRNGASSHSLCVSAALTLIGMATLLMI
;
A
#
# COMPACT_ATOMS: atom_id res chain seq x y z
N ASP A 1 -5.16 -52.57 -17.42
CA ASP A 1 -4.73 -52.24 -16.06
C ASP A 1 -3.25 -51.86 -15.92
N PHE A 2 -2.32 -52.35 -16.77
CA PHE A 2 -0.89 -51.99 -16.68
C PHE A 2 -0.47 -50.66 -17.37
N CYS A 3 -1.40 -49.92 -17.99
CA CYS A 3 -1.13 -48.65 -18.68
C CYS A 3 -1.92 -47.47 -18.10
N CYS A 4 -2.68 -47.67 -17.02
CA CYS A 4 -3.45 -46.64 -16.36
C CYS A 4 -2.75 -46.35 -15.03
N TYR A 5 -2.37 -45.09 -14.79
CA TYR A 5 -1.96 -44.62 -13.47
C TYR A 5 -3.02 -43.63 -12.97
N THR A 6 -3.22 -43.59 -11.66
CA THR A 6 -3.96 -42.52 -11.02
C THR A 6 -3.01 -41.32 -10.91
N PRO A 7 -3.36 -40.14 -11.44
CA PRO A 7 -2.58 -38.93 -11.20
C PRO A 7 -2.44 -38.68 -9.69
N PRO A 8 -1.31 -38.12 -9.24
CA PRO A 8 -1.16 -37.75 -7.83
C PRO A 8 -2.14 -36.61 -7.47
N ASP A 9 -2.62 -36.61 -6.22
CA ASP A 9 -3.40 -35.50 -5.68
C ASP A 9 -2.49 -34.27 -5.51
N GLU A 10 -1.24 -34.49 -5.08
CA GLU A 10 -0.18 -33.47 -5.04
C GLU A 10 1.07 -33.96 -5.82
N PRO A 11 1.37 -33.40 -7.00
CA PRO A 11 2.47 -33.90 -7.82
C PRO A 11 3.84 -33.65 -7.19
N CYS A 12 4.72 -34.66 -7.26
CA CYS A 12 6.12 -34.53 -6.86
C CYS A 12 6.89 -33.62 -7.82
N ASN A 13 7.01 -32.35 -7.46
CA ASN A 13 7.89 -31.42 -8.17
C ASN A 13 9.33 -31.60 -7.68
N MET A 14 10.15 -32.30 -8.48
CA MET A 14 11.56 -32.58 -8.18
C MET A 14 12.38 -31.31 -7.91
N CYS A 15 12.07 -30.23 -8.61
CA CYS A 15 12.80 -28.96 -8.51
C CYS A 15 12.11 -27.96 -7.58
N GLN A 16 11.33 -28.48 -6.62
CA GLN A 16 10.77 -27.70 -5.53
C GLN A 16 11.47 -28.04 -4.21
N THR A 17 11.89 -27.00 -3.51
CA THR A 17 12.31 -27.03 -2.10
C THR A 17 11.22 -26.44 -1.22
N ASP A 18 11.39 -26.49 0.10
CA ASP A 18 10.45 -25.86 1.04
C ASP A 18 10.34 -24.33 0.84
N THR A 19 11.33 -23.70 0.18
CA THR A 19 11.45 -22.23 0.09
C THR A 19 11.49 -21.67 -1.34
N ALA A 20 11.62 -22.52 -2.37
CA ALA A 20 11.81 -22.06 -3.75
C ALA A 20 11.46 -23.13 -4.80
N TYR A 21 11.10 -22.64 -5.99
CA TYR A 21 10.96 -23.42 -7.22
C TYR A 21 12.15 -23.15 -8.14
N PHE A 22 12.66 -24.22 -8.74
CA PHE A 22 13.77 -24.24 -9.68
C PHE A 22 13.31 -24.84 -11.01
N ASP A 23 14.01 -24.53 -12.09
CA ASP A 23 13.78 -25.16 -13.39
C ASP A 23 14.59 -26.46 -13.51
N ALA A 24 14.02 -27.45 -14.21
CA ALA A 24 14.72 -28.68 -14.52
C ALA A 24 15.52 -28.54 -15.82
N TYR A 25 16.80 -28.91 -15.83
CA TYR A 25 17.58 -28.98 -17.04
C TYR A 25 16.92 -29.92 -18.06
N SER A 26 16.79 -29.46 -19.30
CA SER A 26 16.13 -30.25 -20.33
C SER A 26 16.98 -31.43 -20.81
N SER A 27 18.30 -31.25 -20.83
CA SER A 27 19.26 -32.11 -21.55
C SER A 27 20.37 -32.72 -20.68
N VAL A 28 20.38 -32.44 -19.37
CA VAL A 28 21.35 -33.04 -18.46
C VAL A 28 20.95 -34.48 -18.19
N GLU A 29 21.88 -35.41 -18.45
CA GLU A 29 21.69 -36.85 -18.19
C GLU A 29 22.12 -37.20 -16.76
N VAL A 30 21.25 -37.90 -16.03
CA VAL A 30 21.48 -38.41 -14.68
C VAL A 30 21.22 -39.91 -14.61
N ASP A 31 21.88 -40.61 -13.67
CA ASP A 31 21.61 -42.02 -13.40
C ASP A 31 20.47 -42.14 -12.38
N LEU A 32 19.28 -42.51 -12.84
CA LEU A 32 18.12 -42.77 -11.98
C LEU A 32 17.85 -44.28 -11.95
N TRP A 33 17.99 -44.88 -10.76
CA TRP A 33 17.78 -46.32 -10.53
C TRP A 33 18.62 -47.25 -11.43
N GLY A 34 19.82 -46.82 -11.81
CA GLY A 34 20.76 -47.61 -12.62
C GLY A 34 20.54 -47.49 -14.13
N SER A 35 19.78 -46.47 -14.58
CA SER A 35 19.57 -46.15 -15.99
C SER A 35 19.81 -44.66 -16.26
N PRO A 36 20.61 -44.32 -17.29
CA PRO A 36 20.79 -42.93 -17.71
C PRO A 36 19.48 -42.37 -18.27
N THR A 37 19.04 -41.24 -17.74
CA THR A 37 17.77 -40.56 -18.06
C THR A 37 17.99 -39.04 -18.02
N ASN A 38 17.29 -38.26 -18.86
CA ASN A 38 17.41 -36.79 -18.79
C ASN A 38 16.62 -36.23 -17.61
N CYS A 39 17.11 -35.14 -17.03
CA CYS A 39 16.44 -34.45 -15.93
C CYS A 39 14.99 -34.03 -16.25
N SER A 40 14.69 -33.61 -17.49
CA SER A 40 13.32 -33.34 -17.95
C SER A 40 12.43 -34.59 -17.93
N ASP A 41 12.93 -35.73 -18.40
CA ASP A 41 12.19 -37.00 -18.40
C ASP A 41 11.92 -37.49 -16.97
N VAL A 42 12.88 -37.29 -16.05
CA VAL A 42 12.71 -37.61 -14.63
C VAL A 42 11.69 -36.68 -13.97
N TYR A 43 11.79 -35.37 -14.24
CA TYR A 43 10.84 -34.36 -13.75
C TYR A 43 9.41 -34.67 -14.20
N ASP A 44 9.22 -34.94 -15.50
CA ASP A 44 7.93 -35.33 -16.10
C ASP A 44 7.37 -36.61 -15.49
N TYR A 45 8.24 -37.58 -15.22
CA TYR A 45 7.84 -38.84 -14.58
C TYR A 45 7.34 -38.60 -13.16
N LEU A 46 8.06 -37.82 -12.36
CA LEU A 46 7.72 -37.55 -10.96
C LEU A 46 6.42 -36.75 -10.83
N ILE A 47 6.30 -35.64 -11.57
CA ILE A 47 5.09 -34.80 -11.53
C ILE A 47 3.85 -35.56 -11.94
N ARG A 48 3.93 -36.42 -12.96
CA ARG A 48 2.75 -37.12 -13.45
C ARG A 48 2.33 -38.30 -12.60
N ARG A 49 3.21 -38.88 -11.78
CA ARG A 49 2.98 -40.24 -11.23
C ARG A 49 3.25 -40.42 -9.75
N ILE A 50 3.88 -39.46 -9.09
CA ILE A 50 4.41 -39.63 -7.74
C ILE A 50 3.86 -38.51 -6.86
N GLU A 51 3.32 -38.88 -5.70
CA GLU A 51 2.87 -37.92 -4.68
C GLU A 51 4.05 -37.16 -4.06
N SER A 52 3.83 -35.88 -3.76
CA SER A 52 4.80 -34.96 -3.15
C SER A 52 5.39 -35.51 -1.84
N ASP A 53 4.58 -36.16 -1.02
CA ASP A 53 4.92 -36.71 0.29
C ASP A 53 5.52 -38.12 0.26
N SER A 54 5.69 -38.72 -0.93
CA SER A 54 6.15 -40.08 -1.06
C SER A 54 7.67 -40.24 -0.85
N ASP A 55 8.08 -41.37 -0.28
CA ASP A 55 9.51 -41.74 -0.14
C ASP A 55 10.27 -41.72 -1.48
N THR A 56 9.56 -41.99 -2.59
CA THR A 56 10.15 -41.95 -3.94
C THR A 56 10.45 -40.51 -4.36
N CYS A 57 9.56 -39.56 -4.03
CA CYS A 57 9.79 -38.15 -4.27
C CYS A 57 11.00 -37.65 -3.48
N ALA A 58 10.98 -37.86 -2.16
CA ALA A 58 12.05 -37.42 -1.25
C ALA A 58 13.42 -37.99 -1.65
N SER A 59 13.50 -39.31 -1.86
CA SER A 59 14.77 -39.96 -2.23
C SER A 59 15.29 -39.56 -3.61
N THR A 60 14.39 -39.26 -4.57
CA THR A 60 14.81 -38.80 -5.89
C THR A 60 15.31 -37.36 -5.82
N LYS A 61 14.61 -36.47 -5.08
CA LYS A 61 15.10 -35.11 -4.81
C LYS A 61 16.50 -35.13 -4.19
N ASP A 62 16.68 -35.84 -3.10
CA ASP A 62 17.98 -35.94 -2.41
C ASP A 62 19.12 -36.43 -3.31
N SER A 63 18.82 -37.25 -4.32
CA SER A 63 19.84 -37.87 -5.17
C SER A 63 20.27 -37.01 -6.36
N ILE A 64 19.36 -36.26 -6.97
CA ILE A 64 19.61 -35.62 -8.28
C ILE A 64 19.22 -34.14 -8.34
N PHE A 65 18.70 -33.55 -7.26
CA PHE A 65 18.31 -32.14 -7.22
C PHE A 65 19.42 -31.20 -7.70
N ASP A 66 20.62 -31.27 -7.12
CA ASP A 66 21.75 -30.40 -7.47
C ASP A 66 22.26 -30.59 -8.92
N GLN A 67 21.94 -31.72 -9.54
CA GLN A 67 22.35 -32.05 -10.92
C GLN A 67 21.29 -31.63 -11.93
N CYS A 68 20.02 -31.68 -11.54
CA CYS A 68 18.90 -31.49 -12.44
C CYS A 68 18.21 -30.14 -12.31
N CYS A 69 18.32 -29.47 -11.17
CA CYS A 69 17.56 -28.26 -10.87
C CYS A 69 18.47 -27.03 -10.86
N TYR A 70 18.03 -25.94 -11.46
CA TYR A 70 18.80 -24.70 -11.55
C TYR A 70 17.89 -23.46 -11.47
N ASN A 71 18.45 -22.36 -11.00
CA ASN A 71 17.78 -21.06 -11.10
C ASN A 71 17.89 -20.58 -12.54
N LYS A 72 16.76 -20.40 -13.23
CA LYS A 72 16.78 -19.90 -14.60
C LYS A 72 17.30 -18.46 -14.67
N CYS A 73 18.03 -18.18 -15.75
CA CYS A 73 18.54 -16.84 -16.02
C CYS A 73 17.39 -15.85 -16.19
N SER A 74 17.31 -14.89 -15.27
CA SER A 74 16.48 -13.69 -15.45
C SER A 74 17.25 -12.64 -16.22
N ILE A 75 16.65 -12.12 -17.30
CA ILE A 75 17.26 -11.02 -18.07
C ILE A 75 17.19 -9.71 -17.30
N CYS A 76 16.14 -9.52 -16.50
CA CYS A 76 15.94 -8.34 -15.67
C CYS A 76 16.43 -8.60 -14.24
N ASP A 77 17.08 -7.60 -13.66
CA ASP A 77 17.63 -7.68 -12.30
C ASP A 77 16.65 -7.09 -11.29
N GLY A 78 16.53 -7.72 -10.12
CA GLY A 78 15.76 -7.18 -8.98
C GLY A 78 14.28 -6.93 -9.28
N ASN A 79 13.84 -5.68 -9.07
CA ASN A 79 12.44 -5.23 -9.21
C ASN A 79 12.09 -4.73 -10.62
N GLN A 80 12.98 -4.91 -11.60
CA GLN A 80 12.72 -4.51 -12.98
C GLN A 80 11.64 -5.38 -13.61
N LEU A 81 10.69 -4.72 -14.28
CA LEU A 81 9.64 -5.37 -15.04
C LEU A 81 10.13 -5.71 -16.44
N GLN A 82 9.69 -6.86 -16.95
CA GLN A 82 9.98 -7.27 -18.33
C GLN A 82 9.06 -6.54 -19.30
N ASP A 83 9.67 -5.97 -20.34
CA ASP A 83 8.96 -5.46 -21.51
C ASP A 83 8.70 -6.61 -22.48
N PHE A 84 7.58 -7.31 -22.34
CA PHE A 84 7.29 -8.51 -23.13
C PHE A 84 7.12 -8.25 -24.64
N GLU A 85 6.75 -7.02 -25.02
CA GLU A 85 6.40 -6.64 -26.39
C GLU A 85 7.60 -6.14 -27.18
N GLN A 86 8.62 -5.61 -26.49
CA GLN A 86 9.82 -5.09 -27.13
C GLN A 86 10.55 -6.17 -27.96
N GLN A 87 10.90 -5.80 -29.19
CA GLN A 87 11.66 -6.66 -30.10
C GLN A 87 13.17 -6.39 -29.98
N ILE A 88 13.97 -7.45 -30.09
CA ILE A 88 15.42 -7.43 -30.09
C ILE A 88 15.99 -8.29 -31.23
N ASP A 89 17.20 -7.97 -31.69
CA ASP A 89 17.94 -8.80 -32.65
C ASP A 89 18.88 -9.75 -31.91
N LEU A 90 18.59 -11.06 -31.97
CA LEU A 90 19.42 -12.11 -31.42
C LEU A 90 20.03 -12.95 -32.55
N GLY A 91 21.20 -12.53 -33.04
CA GLY A 91 21.94 -13.30 -34.05
C GLY A 91 21.37 -13.19 -35.47
N GLY A 92 20.70 -12.08 -35.81
CA GLY A 92 20.07 -11.83 -37.10
C GLY A 92 18.60 -12.23 -37.17
N GLU A 93 18.02 -12.67 -36.04
CA GLU A 93 16.60 -13.02 -35.87
C GLU A 93 15.96 -11.98 -34.93
N ALA A 94 14.88 -11.34 -35.38
CA ALA A 94 14.06 -10.49 -34.53
C ALA A 94 13.17 -11.37 -33.64
N ILE A 95 13.35 -11.25 -32.32
CA ILE A 95 12.55 -11.97 -31.32
C ILE A 95 12.03 -10.98 -30.28
N SER A 96 10.91 -11.30 -29.63
CA SER A 96 10.45 -10.49 -28.49
C SER A 96 11.27 -10.78 -27.24
N CYS A 97 11.34 -9.82 -26.33
CA CYS A 97 11.92 -10.00 -25.00
C CYS A 97 11.21 -11.11 -24.22
N MET A 98 9.91 -11.34 -24.44
CA MET A 98 9.21 -12.52 -23.92
C MET A 98 9.81 -13.83 -24.48
N GLN A 99 10.08 -13.92 -25.78
CA GLN A 99 10.70 -15.10 -26.38
C GLN A 99 12.14 -15.31 -25.91
N LEU A 100 12.89 -14.22 -25.70
CA LEU A 100 14.21 -14.28 -25.08
C LEU A 100 14.13 -14.96 -23.71
N HIS A 101 13.21 -14.50 -22.86
CA HIS A 101 13.08 -14.98 -21.48
C HIS A 101 12.43 -16.37 -21.35
N THR A 102 11.51 -16.73 -22.25
CA THR A 102 10.76 -18.00 -22.16
C THR A 102 11.46 -19.14 -22.90
N VAL A 103 12.14 -18.87 -24.01
CA VAL A 103 12.70 -19.91 -24.91
C VAL A 103 14.21 -19.89 -24.93
N ARG A 104 14.85 -18.72 -25.01
CA ARG A 104 16.29 -18.61 -25.26
C ARG A 104 17.15 -18.64 -23.99
N THR A 105 16.57 -18.37 -22.83
CA THR A 105 17.23 -18.56 -21.53
C THR A 105 16.95 -19.93 -20.88
N ASN A 106 16.23 -20.82 -21.56
CA ASN A 106 16.07 -22.21 -21.10
C ASN A 106 17.45 -22.91 -21.07
N ASP A 107 17.68 -23.72 -20.04
CA ASP A 107 18.95 -24.35 -19.69
C ASP A 107 20.12 -23.38 -19.36
N ILE A 108 19.84 -22.09 -19.13
CA ILE A 108 20.86 -21.12 -18.72
C ILE A 108 20.70 -20.83 -17.23
N ALA A 109 21.69 -21.24 -16.43
CA ALA A 109 21.70 -20.96 -15.02
C ALA A 109 21.97 -19.48 -14.71
N ALA A 110 21.24 -18.95 -13.73
CA ALA A 110 21.51 -17.68 -13.08
C ALA A 110 22.97 -17.67 -12.57
N GLY A 111 23.63 -16.53 -12.72
CA GLY A 111 25.04 -16.37 -12.36
C GLY A 111 26.05 -17.03 -13.32
N SER A 112 25.60 -17.78 -14.34
CA SER A 112 26.50 -18.28 -15.38
C SER A 112 27.04 -17.14 -16.25
N ASN A 113 28.22 -17.32 -16.84
CA ASN A 113 28.81 -16.35 -17.76
C ASN A 113 27.90 -16.05 -18.97
N ILE A 114 27.10 -17.03 -19.38
CA ILE A 114 26.13 -16.87 -20.49
C ILE A 114 24.98 -15.97 -20.03
N CYS A 115 24.46 -16.20 -18.82
CA CYS A 115 23.43 -15.35 -18.24
C CYS A 115 23.90 -13.90 -18.07
N GLN A 116 25.08 -13.68 -17.49
CA GLN A 116 25.66 -12.34 -17.34
C GLN A 116 25.86 -11.64 -18.69
N SER A 117 26.26 -12.38 -19.72
CA SER A 117 26.37 -11.84 -21.08
C SER A 117 25.01 -11.46 -21.65
N MET A 118 23.97 -12.27 -21.42
CA MET A 118 22.62 -11.97 -21.89
C MET A 118 22.00 -10.78 -21.14
N GLN A 119 22.17 -10.71 -19.82
CA GLN A 119 21.74 -9.57 -19.00
C GLN A 119 22.40 -8.27 -19.48
N SER A 120 23.73 -8.26 -19.62
CA SER A 120 24.45 -7.07 -20.11
C SER A 120 24.03 -6.63 -21.51
N GLN A 121 23.59 -7.56 -22.36
CA GLN A 121 23.23 -7.25 -23.74
C GLN A 121 21.77 -6.82 -23.88
N PHE A 122 20.86 -7.42 -23.13
CA PHE A 122 19.42 -7.30 -23.37
C PHE A 122 18.64 -6.64 -22.24
N SER A 123 19.18 -6.58 -21.00
CA SER A 123 18.50 -5.90 -19.89
C SER A 123 18.13 -4.44 -20.22
N PRO A 124 19.01 -3.60 -20.83
CA PRO A 124 18.65 -2.21 -21.14
C PRO A 124 17.51 -2.03 -22.15
N THR A 125 17.09 -3.09 -22.85
CA THR A 125 16.03 -3.05 -23.85
C THR A 125 14.80 -3.83 -23.40
N CYS A 126 15.00 -4.95 -22.70
CA CYS A 126 13.91 -5.84 -22.28
C CYS A 126 13.40 -5.57 -20.87
N CYS A 127 13.99 -4.62 -20.15
CA CYS A 127 13.68 -4.37 -18.75
C CYS A 127 13.44 -2.87 -18.52
N TYR A 128 12.47 -2.55 -17.66
CA TYR A 128 12.20 -1.18 -17.22
C TYR A 128 11.88 -1.15 -15.72
N ASP A 129 12.16 -0.02 -15.09
CA ASP A 129 11.80 0.21 -13.70
C ASP A 129 10.35 0.71 -13.61
N ALA A 130 9.56 0.15 -12.69
CA ALA A 130 8.21 0.66 -12.43
C ALA A 130 8.28 2.12 -11.93
N PRO A 131 7.45 3.04 -12.46
CA PRO A 131 7.50 4.43 -12.06
C PRO A 131 7.12 4.60 -10.58
N ALA A 132 7.88 5.43 -9.86
CA ALA A 132 7.63 5.69 -8.44
C ALA A 132 6.26 6.35 -8.20
N VAL A 133 5.80 7.17 -9.15
CA VAL A 133 4.45 7.74 -9.19
C VAL A 133 3.93 7.57 -10.61
N PRO A 134 3.00 6.65 -10.90
CA PRO A 134 2.47 6.43 -12.24
C PRO A 134 2.00 7.73 -12.94
N CYS A 135 2.37 7.90 -14.21
CA CYS A 135 1.86 9.02 -15.01
C CYS A 135 0.37 8.85 -15.27
N ALA A 136 -0.45 9.64 -14.56
CA ALA A 136 -1.88 9.72 -14.83
C ALA A 136 -2.16 10.69 -15.98
N LEU A 137 -2.47 10.18 -17.18
CA LEU A 137 -2.74 10.99 -18.38
C LEU A 137 -3.88 12.01 -18.16
N CYS A 138 -4.95 11.58 -17.49
CA CYS A 138 -6.11 12.41 -17.18
C CYS A 138 -6.34 12.48 -15.66
N ALA A 139 -6.90 13.59 -15.17
CA ALA A 139 -7.32 13.71 -13.78
C ALA A 139 -8.42 12.69 -13.47
N GLU A 140 -8.37 12.06 -12.29
CA GLU A 140 -9.39 11.13 -11.78
C GLU A 140 -9.74 9.97 -12.74
N GLY A 141 -8.82 9.57 -13.64
CA GLY A 141 -9.04 8.47 -14.58
C GLY A 141 -10.07 8.77 -15.67
N ALA A 142 -10.42 10.04 -15.91
CA ALA A 142 -11.41 10.47 -16.89
C ALA A 142 -10.90 10.36 -18.34
N ILE A 143 -10.66 9.13 -18.78
CA ILE A 143 -10.08 8.79 -20.08
C ILE A 143 -11.20 8.33 -21.03
N ARG A 144 -11.22 8.90 -22.23
CA ARG A 144 -12.06 8.44 -23.34
C ARG A 144 -11.46 7.16 -23.93
N LYS A 145 -11.73 6.03 -23.27
CA LYS A 145 -11.01 4.77 -23.50
C LYS A 145 -10.87 4.36 -24.97
N GLU A 146 -11.94 4.53 -25.74
CA GLU A 146 -12.05 4.10 -27.15
C GLU A 146 -11.57 5.14 -28.17
N VAL A 147 -11.13 6.33 -27.74
CA VAL A 147 -10.63 7.34 -28.68
C VAL A 147 -9.22 6.96 -29.10
N GLU A 148 -8.99 6.85 -30.41
CA GLU A 148 -7.67 6.60 -30.98
C GLU A 148 -6.97 7.92 -31.32
N VAL A 149 -5.68 8.00 -31.02
CA VAL A 149 -4.82 9.16 -31.27
C VAL A 149 -3.45 8.71 -31.77
N ASP A 150 -2.73 9.60 -32.46
CA ASP A 150 -1.34 9.36 -32.86
C ASP A 150 -0.43 9.51 -31.63
N PHE A 151 0.28 8.44 -31.26
CA PHE A 151 1.22 8.40 -30.15
C PHE A 151 2.48 7.64 -30.58
N GLY A 152 3.61 8.34 -30.60
CA GLY A 152 4.88 7.73 -31.03
C GLY A 152 4.97 7.40 -32.53
N GLY A 153 4.01 7.85 -33.35
CA GLY A 153 3.92 7.51 -34.78
C GLY A 153 2.96 6.36 -35.10
N ASP A 154 2.37 5.74 -34.07
CA ASP A 154 1.36 4.69 -34.17
C ASP A 154 0.00 5.20 -33.69
N THR A 155 -1.08 4.58 -34.19
CA THR A 155 -2.45 4.90 -33.75
C THR A 155 -2.82 4.02 -32.58
N GLU A 156 -2.92 4.61 -31.40
CA GLU A 156 -3.16 3.91 -30.14
C GLU A 156 -4.42 4.45 -29.46
N SER A 157 -5.15 3.59 -28.75
CA SER A 157 -6.29 4.04 -27.95
C SER A 157 -5.81 4.83 -26.72
N CYS A 158 -6.57 5.84 -26.31
CA CYS A 158 -6.29 6.61 -25.11
C CYS A 158 -6.18 5.73 -23.86
N ASN A 159 -6.89 4.60 -23.81
CA ASN A 159 -6.75 3.61 -22.74
C ASN A 159 -5.37 2.91 -22.77
N GLN A 160 -4.92 2.47 -23.94
CA GLN A 160 -3.59 1.85 -24.09
C GLN A 160 -2.49 2.86 -23.72
N ILE A 161 -2.58 4.08 -24.22
CA ILE A 161 -1.60 5.14 -23.92
C ILE A 161 -1.58 5.47 -22.43
N ALA A 162 -2.75 5.60 -21.80
CA ALA A 162 -2.81 5.86 -20.36
C ALA A 162 -2.19 4.72 -19.54
N ASN A 163 -2.44 3.45 -19.91
CA ASN A 163 -1.83 2.30 -19.25
C ASN A 163 -0.32 2.22 -19.51
N PHE A 164 0.12 2.51 -20.73
CA PHE A 164 1.54 2.60 -21.08
C PHE A 164 2.25 3.65 -20.23
N LEU A 165 1.72 4.86 -20.17
CA LEU A 165 2.27 5.96 -19.38
C LEU A 165 2.24 5.63 -17.88
N ALA A 166 1.16 5.05 -17.37
CA ALA A 166 1.06 4.65 -15.97
C ALA A 166 2.13 3.62 -15.58
N ASN A 167 2.49 2.72 -16.50
CA ASN A 167 3.47 1.65 -16.25
C ASN A 167 4.92 2.06 -16.54
N ARG A 168 5.17 3.10 -17.35
CA ARG A 168 6.53 3.41 -17.84
C ARG A 168 7.01 4.83 -17.53
N ALA A 169 6.09 5.77 -17.33
CA ALA A 169 6.44 7.16 -17.07
C ALA A 169 6.05 7.55 -15.64
N SER A 170 6.95 8.27 -14.96
CA SER A 170 6.60 8.89 -13.68
C SER A 170 5.85 10.21 -13.90
N ASN A 171 4.87 10.51 -13.05
CA ASN A 171 4.18 11.78 -13.08
C ASN A 171 5.19 12.93 -12.82
N GLY A 172 5.18 13.95 -13.68
CA GLY A 172 6.13 15.06 -13.63
C GLY A 172 7.38 14.90 -14.49
N THR A 173 7.58 13.74 -15.15
CA THR A 173 8.63 13.62 -16.18
C THR A 173 8.27 14.43 -17.43
N GLU A 174 9.27 14.75 -18.26
CA GLU A 174 9.06 15.43 -19.54
C GLU A 174 8.15 14.62 -20.46
N GLU A 175 8.34 13.30 -20.53
CA GLU A 175 7.50 12.38 -21.30
C GLU A 175 6.02 12.44 -20.87
N CYS A 176 5.76 12.32 -19.56
CA CYS A 176 4.40 12.43 -19.02
C CYS A 176 3.80 13.83 -19.28
N SER A 177 4.61 14.88 -19.17
CA SER A 177 4.17 16.25 -19.37
C SER A 177 3.84 16.56 -20.83
N ILE A 178 4.63 16.06 -21.78
CA ILE A 178 4.38 16.18 -23.22
C ILE A 178 3.10 15.42 -23.58
N ALA A 179 2.99 14.15 -23.16
CA ALA A 179 1.80 13.34 -23.43
C ALA A 179 0.52 13.99 -22.88
N LYS A 180 0.59 14.59 -21.67
CA LYS A 180 -0.51 15.40 -21.13
C LYS A 180 -0.85 16.59 -22.01
N VAL A 181 0.12 17.39 -22.42
CA VAL A 181 -0.14 18.59 -23.23
C VAL A 181 -0.74 18.25 -24.60
N GLU A 182 -0.24 17.20 -25.24
CA GLU A 182 -0.65 16.83 -26.59
C GLU A 182 -1.97 16.05 -26.62
N LEU A 183 -2.17 15.13 -25.67
CA LEU A 183 -3.29 14.20 -25.71
C LEU A 183 -4.46 14.61 -24.81
N MET A 184 -4.29 15.52 -23.85
CA MET A 184 -5.36 15.85 -22.89
C MET A 184 -6.65 16.31 -23.57
N GLN A 185 -6.58 17.07 -24.66
CA GLN A 185 -7.77 17.54 -25.37
C GLN A 185 -8.53 16.41 -26.10
N HIS A 186 -7.84 15.33 -26.45
CA HIS A 186 -8.39 14.23 -27.22
C HIS A 186 -8.78 13.04 -26.34
N CYS A 187 -7.93 12.71 -25.36
CA CYS A 187 -8.06 11.55 -24.51
C CYS A 187 -8.76 11.82 -23.18
N CYS A 188 -8.77 13.06 -22.71
CA CYS A 188 -9.40 13.39 -21.44
C CYS A 188 -10.78 14.00 -21.66
N PHE A 189 -11.62 13.87 -20.64
CA PHE A 189 -12.87 14.60 -20.55
C PHE A 189 -13.09 15.07 -19.12
N ASP A 190 -13.85 16.15 -18.96
CA ASP A 190 -14.26 16.61 -17.64
C ASP A 190 -15.36 15.67 -17.15
N LYS A 191 -14.99 14.68 -16.33
CA LYS A 191 -15.93 13.67 -15.80
C LYS A 191 -17.06 14.35 -15.03
N CYS A 192 -18.31 13.98 -15.33
CA CYS A 192 -19.46 14.43 -14.56
C CYS A 192 -19.28 14.06 -13.09
N ARG A 193 -19.47 15.03 -12.21
CA ARG A 193 -19.50 14.82 -10.76
C ARG A 193 -20.93 14.78 -10.28
N LEU A 194 -21.31 13.76 -9.50
CA LEU A 194 -22.68 13.68 -8.99
C LEU A 194 -22.98 14.81 -7.99
N CYS A 195 -21.97 15.16 -7.19
CA CYS A 195 -22.04 16.12 -6.09
C CYS A 195 -21.37 17.44 -6.46
N LYS A 196 -21.78 18.54 -5.81
CA LYS A 196 -21.13 19.85 -5.98
C LYS A 196 -19.73 19.86 -5.36
N GLU A 197 -18.91 20.86 -5.69
CA GLU A 197 -17.53 20.98 -5.17
C GLU A 197 -17.42 21.00 -3.64
N ASN A 198 -18.47 21.43 -2.92
CA ASN A 198 -18.52 21.46 -1.46
C ASN A 198 -19.26 20.26 -0.84
N GLU A 199 -19.66 19.28 -1.65
CA GLU A 199 -20.38 18.08 -1.23
C GLU A 199 -19.52 16.83 -1.51
N GLN A 200 -19.79 15.75 -0.78
CA GLN A 200 -19.17 14.45 -0.98
C GLN A 200 -20.23 13.40 -1.32
N ILE A 201 -19.81 12.36 -2.05
CA ILE A 201 -20.67 11.20 -2.31
C ILE A 201 -20.89 10.44 -1.00
N ASP A 202 -22.15 10.20 -0.66
CA ASP A 202 -22.55 9.28 0.42
C ASP A 202 -22.46 7.84 -0.10
N TRP A 203 -21.31 7.19 0.09
CA TRP A 203 -21.10 5.81 -0.36
C TRP A 203 -22.09 4.80 0.23
N ASP A 204 -22.65 5.12 1.41
CA ASP A 204 -23.67 4.33 2.11
C ASP A 204 -25.11 4.73 1.73
N GLY A 205 -25.24 5.63 0.74
CA GLY A 205 -26.50 5.98 0.10
C GLY A 205 -26.83 4.97 -1.00
N TYR A 206 -28.11 4.63 -1.11
CA TYR A 206 -28.63 3.70 -2.12
C TYR A 206 -29.82 4.34 -2.83
N VAL A 207 -29.88 4.16 -4.15
CA VAL A 207 -30.96 4.72 -4.99
C VAL A 207 -31.46 3.69 -5.99
N THR A 208 -32.70 3.84 -6.44
CA THR A 208 -33.22 3.07 -7.58
C THR A 208 -32.71 3.69 -8.88
N PHE A 209 -31.91 2.94 -9.64
CA PHE A 209 -31.32 3.38 -10.90
C PHE A 209 -31.55 2.32 -12.01
N GLU A 210 -32.07 2.76 -13.17
CA GLU A 210 -32.38 1.89 -14.33
C GLU A 210 -33.23 0.65 -14.00
N GLY A 211 -34.17 0.79 -13.04
CA GLY A 211 -35.07 -0.30 -12.63
C GLY A 211 -34.43 -1.32 -11.69
N LYS A 212 -33.20 -1.09 -11.24
CA LYS A 212 -32.56 -1.81 -10.14
C LYS A 212 -32.72 -0.99 -8.87
N ASP A 213 -33.28 -1.61 -7.84
CA ASP A 213 -33.27 -1.07 -6.49
C ASP A 213 -31.87 -1.27 -5.88
N ASP A 214 -31.53 -0.44 -4.90
CA ASP A 214 -30.30 -0.53 -4.10
C ASP A 214 -28.97 -0.35 -4.87
N VAL A 215 -28.90 0.55 -5.84
CA VAL A 215 -27.63 0.97 -6.46
C VAL A 215 -26.90 1.94 -5.52
N SER A 216 -25.69 1.57 -5.08
CA SER A 216 -24.86 2.46 -4.24
C SER A 216 -24.54 3.75 -4.99
N CYS A 217 -24.64 4.87 -4.30
CA CYS A 217 -24.29 6.19 -4.82
C CYS A 217 -22.83 6.27 -5.30
N GLY A 218 -21.94 5.46 -4.73
CA GLY A 218 -20.55 5.32 -5.19
C GLY A 218 -20.40 4.77 -6.61
N SER A 219 -21.35 3.96 -7.06
CA SER A 219 -21.32 3.35 -8.40
C SER A 219 -21.48 4.37 -9.54
N PHE A 220 -22.01 5.57 -9.25
CA PHE A 220 -22.14 6.62 -10.27
C PHE A 220 -20.79 7.11 -10.78
N ASP A 221 -19.73 7.10 -9.97
CA ASP A 221 -18.40 7.51 -10.41
C ASP A 221 -17.87 6.60 -11.54
N TRP A 222 -18.04 5.28 -11.36
CA TRP A 222 -17.70 4.30 -12.39
C TRP A 222 -18.63 4.37 -13.60
N TYR A 223 -19.92 4.60 -13.38
CA TYR A 223 -20.90 4.77 -14.46
C TYR A 223 -20.56 5.99 -15.35
N PHE A 224 -20.19 7.13 -14.75
CA PHE A 224 -19.80 8.32 -15.51
C PHE A 224 -18.51 8.11 -16.28
N THR A 225 -17.54 7.41 -15.69
CA THR A 225 -16.27 7.07 -16.36
C THR A 225 -16.50 6.14 -17.54
N THR A 226 -17.29 5.07 -17.35
CA THR A 226 -17.53 4.05 -18.37
C THR A 226 -18.36 4.57 -19.53
N ASN A 227 -19.33 5.45 -19.27
CA ASN A 227 -20.21 6.01 -20.30
C ASN A 227 -19.74 7.37 -20.84
N VAL A 228 -18.55 7.83 -20.45
CA VAL A 228 -17.95 9.12 -20.88
C VAL A 228 -18.94 10.29 -20.69
N ILE A 229 -19.57 10.35 -19.51
CA ILE A 229 -20.58 11.39 -19.22
C ILE A 229 -19.84 12.64 -18.77
N GLU A 230 -19.82 13.65 -19.63
CA GLU A 230 -19.07 14.90 -19.39
C GLU A 230 -19.87 15.90 -18.55
N GLU A 231 -19.15 16.68 -17.75
CA GLU A 231 -19.69 17.81 -17.01
C GLU A 231 -20.32 18.84 -17.97
N GLY A 232 -21.43 19.45 -17.54
CA GLY A 232 -22.18 20.40 -18.37
C GLY A 232 -23.06 19.78 -19.46
N THR A 233 -22.99 18.46 -19.68
CA THR A 233 -23.92 17.77 -20.59
C THR A 233 -25.32 17.68 -20.01
N SER A 234 -26.33 17.53 -20.88
CA SER A 234 -27.72 17.35 -20.46
C SER A 234 -27.92 16.03 -19.71
N GLN A 235 -27.12 15.00 -20.01
CA GLN A 235 -27.13 13.73 -19.30
C GLN A 235 -26.57 13.88 -17.88
N CYS A 236 -25.41 14.55 -17.71
CA CYS A 236 -24.87 14.86 -16.39
C CYS A 236 -25.87 15.67 -15.55
N THR A 237 -26.45 16.72 -16.13
CA THR A 237 -27.45 17.58 -15.45
C THR A 237 -28.68 16.77 -15.03
N GLN A 238 -29.14 15.82 -15.84
CA GLN A 238 -30.27 14.96 -15.49
C GLN A 238 -29.92 14.03 -14.32
N MET A 239 -28.74 13.42 -14.32
CA MET A 239 -28.27 12.54 -13.25
C MET A 239 -28.08 13.30 -11.93
N GLN A 240 -27.45 14.48 -11.99
CA GLN A 240 -27.31 15.37 -10.83
C GLN A 240 -28.68 15.76 -10.25
N ASN A 241 -29.63 16.18 -11.09
CA ASN A 241 -30.97 16.55 -10.62
C ASN A 241 -31.75 15.37 -10.03
N ALA A 242 -31.54 14.16 -10.54
CA ALA A 242 -32.23 12.96 -10.07
C ALA A 242 -31.66 12.43 -8.74
N PHE A 243 -30.33 12.43 -8.57
CA PHE A 243 -29.69 11.66 -7.50
C PHE A 243 -28.85 12.49 -6.52
N SER A 244 -28.45 13.73 -6.84
CA SER A 244 -27.58 14.52 -5.94
C SER A 244 -28.15 14.68 -4.53
N GLN A 245 -29.47 14.88 -4.39
CA GLN A 245 -30.10 15.06 -3.08
C GLN A 245 -30.02 13.82 -2.18
N GLN A 246 -29.97 12.61 -2.76
CA GLN A 246 -29.92 11.35 -2.00
C GLN A 246 -28.49 10.84 -1.85
N CYS A 247 -27.64 11.14 -2.83
CA CYS A 247 -26.28 10.61 -2.93
C CYS A 247 -25.19 11.56 -2.49
N CYS A 248 -25.51 12.81 -2.18
CA CYS A 248 -24.53 13.81 -1.81
C CYS A 248 -24.85 14.39 -0.42
N TYR A 249 -23.79 14.68 0.34
CA TYR A 249 -23.89 15.37 1.61
C TYR A 249 -22.80 16.43 1.71
N GLU A 250 -23.09 17.53 2.42
CA GLU A 250 -22.05 18.48 2.79
C GLU A 250 -21.29 17.90 3.98
N PRO A 251 -19.97 17.67 3.88
CA PRO A 251 -19.18 17.17 5.00
C PRO A 251 -19.18 18.18 6.14
N MET A 252 -19.22 17.69 7.37
CA MET A 252 -19.16 18.55 8.55
C MET A 252 -17.83 19.30 8.64
N ASP A 253 -17.86 20.48 9.26
CA ASP A 253 -16.66 21.13 9.78
C ASP A 253 -16.07 20.33 10.96
N TYR A 254 -14.99 19.59 10.69
CA TYR A 254 -14.23 18.80 11.66
C TYR A 254 -13.57 19.64 12.77
N SER A 255 -13.66 20.97 12.74
CA SER A 255 -13.28 21.81 13.90
C SER A 255 -14.30 21.72 15.05
N THR A 256 -15.47 21.14 14.80
CA THR A 256 -16.49 20.86 15.81
C THR A 256 -16.61 19.35 16.09
N PRO A 257 -16.95 18.92 17.33
CA PRO A 257 -17.14 17.51 17.63
C PRO A 257 -18.27 16.91 16.80
N ALA A 258 -18.03 15.76 16.19
CA ALA A 258 -19.02 15.07 15.38
C ALA A 258 -20.15 14.43 16.20
N CYS A 259 -21.33 14.27 15.59
CA CYS A 259 -22.44 13.58 16.23
C CYS A 259 -22.07 12.14 16.56
N SER A 260 -22.14 11.83 17.85
CA SER A 260 -21.92 10.47 18.36
C SER A 260 -23.27 9.91 18.83
N LEU A 261 -23.77 8.86 18.17
CA LEU A 261 -25.06 8.24 18.47
C LEU A 261 -25.12 7.72 19.92
N CYS A 262 -24.03 7.12 20.39
CA CYS A 262 -23.96 6.50 21.71
C CYS A 262 -23.27 7.36 22.77
N LYS A 263 -23.44 8.68 22.68
CA LYS A 263 -23.01 9.63 23.72
C LYS A 263 -24.22 10.29 24.36
N ARG A 264 -24.34 10.19 25.69
CA ARG A 264 -25.40 10.81 26.48
C ARG A 264 -24.75 11.58 27.64
N ALA A 265 -24.81 12.91 27.56
CA ALA A 265 -23.98 13.81 28.37
C ALA A 265 -22.48 13.51 28.16
N ASP A 266 -21.70 13.37 29.23
CA ASP A 266 -20.26 13.08 29.17
C ASP A 266 -19.94 11.57 29.22
N ILE A 267 -20.97 10.71 29.11
CA ILE A 267 -20.83 9.25 29.18
C ILE A 267 -20.93 8.67 27.77
N TRP A 268 -19.96 7.81 27.45
CA TRP A 268 -19.89 7.05 26.22
C TRP A 268 -20.44 5.64 26.44
N TYR A 269 -21.22 5.18 25.48
CA TYR A 269 -21.81 3.84 25.42
C TYR A 269 -21.30 3.17 24.15
N GLU A 270 -21.28 1.85 24.14
CA GLU A 270 -20.89 1.09 22.95
C GLU A 270 -22.06 0.99 21.97
N ILE A 271 -21.73 0.93 20.68
CA ILE A 271 -22.71 0.73 19.61
C ILE A 271 -22.99 -0.78 19.49
N ASN A 272 -24.26 -1.16 19.57
CA ASN A 272 -24.75 -2.47 19.15
C ASN A 272 -24.80 -2.51 17.63
N GLY A 273 -23.65 -2.75 16.99
CA GLY A 273 -23.52 -2.65 15.53
C GLY A 273 -24.45 -3.58 14.73
N THR A 274 -24.93 -4.67 15.34
CA THR A 274 -25.83 -5.64 14.68
C THR A 274 -27.31 -5.32 14.81
N ALA A 275 -27.70 -4.38 15.68
CA ALA A 275 -29.09 -3.98 15.78
C ALA A 275 -29.49 -3.20 14.51
N GLU A 276 -30.65 -3.54 13.97
CA GLU A 276 -31.25 -2.78 12.87
C GLU A 276 -32.29 -1.80 13.42
N VAL A 277 -32.25 -0.58 12.89
CA VAL A 277 -33.24 0.47 13.15
C VAL A 277 -33.73 1.04 11.83
N PHE A 278 -34.95 1.59 11.84
CA PHE A 278 -35.50 2.25 10.66
C PHE A 278 -34.98 3.68 10.61
N PHE A 279 -34.00 3.96 9.75
CA PHE A 279 -33.34 5.25 9.59
C PHE A 279 -33.43 5.71 8.14
N ASP A 280 -33.94 6.93 7.94
CA ASP A 280 -34.08 7.56 6.63
C ASP A 280 -34.87 6.72 5.60
N GLY A 281 -35.94 6.06 6.07
CA GLY A 281 -36.83 5.26 5.24
C GLY A 281 -36.37 3.83 4.95
N LEU A 282 -35.21 3.41 5.46
CA LEU A 282 -34.62 2.09 5.25
C LEU A 282 -34.29 1.40 6.58
N SER A 283 -34.27 0.07 6.60
CA SER A 283 -33.67 -0.69 7.71
C SER A 283 -32.16 -0.57 7.60
N ARG A 284 -31.50 -0.01 8.62
CA ARG A 284 -30.05 0.17 8.66
C ARG A 284 -29.47 -0.37 9.95
N SER A 285 -28.24 -0.86 9.91
CA SER A 285 -27.55 -1.24 11.13
C SER A 285 -27.23 0.01 11.97
N CYS A 286 -27.14 -0.15 13.29
CA CYS A 286 -26.77 0.96 14.17
C CYS A 286 -25.36 1.51 13.88
N THR A 287 -24.47 0.68 13.32
CA THR A 287 -23.17 1.14 12.81
C THR A 287 -23.35 2.10 11.64
N ASP A 288 -24.19 1.75 10.66
CA ASP A 288 -24.47 2.60 9.50
C ASP A 288 -25.12 3.91 9.93
N VAL A 289 -26.06 3.86 10.88
CA VAL A 289 -26.69 5.06 11.44
C VAL A 289 -25.66 5.93 12.16
N SER A 290 -24.79 5.34 12.99
CA SER A 290 -23.75 6.08 13.68
C SER A 290 -22.76 6.73 12.71
N ASN A 291 -22.32 6.00 11.67
CA ASN A 291 -21.42 6.51 10.64
C ASN A 291 -22.07 7.63 9.82
N SER A 292 -23.35 7.47 9.46
CA SER A 292 -24.11 8.51 8.76
C SER A 292 -24.21 9.77 9.60
N LEU A 293 -24.53 9.64 10.89
CA LEU A 293 -24.60 10.77 11.82
C LEU A 293 -23.25 11.46 11.99
N PHE A 294 -22.19 10.68 12.20
CA PHE A 294 -20.83 11.18 12.41
C PHE A 294 -20.33 12.04 11.24
N ARG A 295 -20.63 11.64 9.99
CA ARG A 295 -20.16 12.37 8.80
C ARG A 295 -21.01 13.59 8.46
N LYS A 296 -22.31 13.56 8.77
CA LYS A 296 -23.29 14.55 8.30
C LYS A 296 -23.65 15.63 9.33
N TYR A 297 -23.52 15.37 10.63
CA TYR A 297 -24.08 16.25 11.66
C TYR A 297 -23.13 16.47 12.82
N ASP A 298 -22.88 17.73 13.19
CA ASP A 298 -22.14 18.04 14.40
C ASP A 298 -22.91 17.64 15.68
N GLU A 299 -22.21 17.58 16.80
CA GLU A 299 -22.77 17.19 18.09
C GLU A 299 -23.88 18.13 18.59
N GLN A 300 -23.90 19.40 18.14
CA GLN A 300 -24.90 20.40 18.53
C GLN A 300 -26.10 20.44 17.56
N ASN A 301 -26.07 19.64 16.51
CA ASN A 301 -27.12 19.60 15.51
C ASN A 301 -28.40 19.00 16.11
N GLY A 302 -29.54 19.68 15.96
CA GLY A 302 -30.81 19.20 16.48
C GLY A 302 -31.25 17.83 15.94
N PHE A 303 -30.76 17.43 14.76
CA PHE A 303 -30.97 16.08 14.23
C PHE A 303 -30.18 15.02 15.01
N CYS A 304 -28.96 15.34 15.45
CA CYS A 304 -28.15 14.46 16.29
C CYS A 304 -28.88 14.13 17.60
N ASP A 305 -29.45 15.15 18.26
CA ASP A 305 -30.20 14.97 19.51
C ASP A 305 -31.50 14.17 19.31
N ALA A 306 -32.19 14.38 18.18
CA ALA A 306 -33.36 13.61 17.81
C ALA A 306 -33.00 12.13 17.56
N ALA A 307 -31.94 11.87 16.80
CA ALA A 307 -31.47 10.52 16.49
C ALA A 307 -30.98 9.79 17.75
N ARG A 308 -30.24 10.45 18.65
CA ARG A 308 -29.92 9.91 19.98
C ARG A 308 -31.19 9.59 20.76
N SER A 309 -32.17 10.48 20.78
CA SER A 309 -33.41 10.23 21.54
C SER A 309 -34.21 9.05 21.00
N GLU A 310 -34.20 8.85 19.68
CA GLU A 310 -34.96 7.79 19.01
C GLU A 310 -34.24 6.43 19.03
N TYR A 311 -32.95 6.39 18.70
CA TYR A 311 -32.24 5.14 18.42
C TYR A 311 -31.35 4.67 19.57
N PHE A 312 -31.06 5.50 20.57
CA PHE A 312 -30.06 5.14 21.60
C PHE A 312 -30.39 3.87 22.37
N GLU A 313 -31.65 3.64 22.75
CA GLU A 313 -32.01 2.43 23.52
C GLU A 313 -31.91 1.14 22.67
N ALA A 314 -32.00 1.25 21.34
CA ALA A 314 -31.85 0.12 20.43
C ALA A 314 -30.38 -0.08 20.02
N CYS A 315 -29.65 1.02 19.83
CA CYS A 315 -28.32 1.04 19.23
C CYS A 315 -27.18 1.14 20.23
N CYS A 316 -27.44 1.49 21.49
CA CYS A 316 -26.38 1.79 22.45
C CYS A 316 -26.55 0.96 23.71
N PHE A 317 -25.43 0.49 24.26
CA PHE A 317 -25.43 -0.24 25.52
C PHE A 317 -24.21 0.11 26.37
N GLU A 318 -24.38 0.01 27.68
CA GLU A 318 -23.25 0.14 28.60
C GLU A 318 -22.49 -1.18 28.61
N LYS A 319 -21.23 -1.16 28.17
CA LYS A 319 -20.38 -2.35 28.13
C LYS A 319 -20.14 -2.90 29.54
N CYS A 320 -20.04 -4.21 29.65
CA CYS A 320 -19.53 -4.83 30.86
C CYS A 320 -18.05 -4.45 31.09
N ASP A 321 -17.82 -3.40 31.88
CA ASP A 321 -16.48 -3.10 32.41
C ASP A 321 -16.14 -4.09 33.53
N ILE A 322 -15.35 -5.11 33.20
CA ILE A 322 -14.91 -6.16 34.12
C ILE A 322 -14.17 -5.57 35.33
N CYS A 323 -13.46 -4.45 35.15
CA CYS A 323 -12.53 -3.89 36.12
C CYS A 323 -13.10 -2.78 37.02
N GLN A 324 -14.34 -2.36 36.79
CA GLN A 324 -15.07 -1.38 37.63
C GLN A 324 -14.25 -0.12 37.92
N GLY A 325 -13.60 0.45 36.90
CA GLY A 325 -12.70 1.60 37.02
C GLY A 325 -11.25 1.27 37.44
N SER A 326 -10.92 0.00 37.65
CA SER A 326 -9.52 -0.47 37.70
C SER A 326 -8.99 -0.66 36.26
N LEU A 327 -7.68 -0.85 36.12
CA LEU A 327 -7.06 -1.07 34.82
C LEU A 327 -7.11 -2.56 34.45
N LEU A 328 -7.35 -2.84 33.17
CA LEU A 328 -7.31 -4.19 32.62
C LEU A 328 -5.84 -4.58 32.36
N ASP A 329 -5.43 -5.73 32.86
CA ASP A 329 -4.16 -6.35 32.54
C ASP A 329 -4.31 -7.19 31.26
N ALA A 330 -4.14 -6.53 30.13
CA ALA A 330 -4.43 -7.08 28.80
C ALA A 330 -3.80 -8.46 28.55
N ASN A 331 -2.59 -8.70 29.06
CA ASN A 331 -1.76 -9.84 28.70
C ASN A 331 -1.87 -11.04 29.66
N VAL A 332 -2.70 -10.95 30.71
CA VAL A 332 -2.87 -12.08 31.61
C VAL A 332 -3.73 -13.14 30.94
N GLU A 333 -3.18 -14.34 30.81
CA GLU A 333 -3.93 -15.53 30.42
C GLU A 333 -4.81 -16.01 31.56
N VAL A 334 -6.09 -16.18 31.26
CA VAL A 334 -7.10 -16.70 32.18
C VAL A 334 -7.88 -17.82 31.54
N ALA A 335 -8.36 -18.76 32.37
CA ALA A 335 -9.32 -19.77 31.93
C ALA A 335 -10.74 -19.26 32.22
N TYR A 336 -11.49 -18.91 31.18
CA TYR A 336 -12.89 -18.47 31.29
C TYR A 336 -13.78 -19.35 30.43
N ASN A 337 -14.87 -19.87 30.99
CA ASN A 337 -15.78 -20.82 30.33
C ASN A 337 -15.10 -22.06 29.70
N GLY A 338 -13.96 -22.49 30.24
CA GLY A 338 -13.24 -23.68 29.78
C GLY A 338 -12.24 -23.45 28.65
N THR A 339 -12.06 -22.21 28.20
CA THR A 339 -11.04 -21.80 27.23
C THR A 339 -9.99 -20.92 27.88
N ALA A 340 -8.71 -21.15 27.57
CA ALA A 340 -7.63 -20.21 27.88
C ALA A 340 -7.68 -19.04 26.88
N THR A 341 -7.60 -17.82 27.39
CA THR A 341 -7.73 -16.58 26.61
C THR A 341 -7.09 -15.45 27.42
N THR A 342 -6.75 -14.33 26.79
CA THR A 342 -6.23 -13.17 27.51
C THR A 342 -7.36 -12.30 28.04
N CYS A 343 -7.08 -11.51 29.07
CA CYS A 343 -8.04 -10.54 29.59
C CYS A 343 -8.45 -9.49 28.54
N LEU A 344 -7.56 -9.14 27.61
CA LEU A 344 -7.87 -8.27 26.47
C LEU A 344 -8.88 -8.92 25.52
N GLU A 345 -8.63 -10.16 25.10
CA GLU A 345 -9.54 -10.91 24.23
C GLU A 345 -10.93 -11.03 24.84
N LEU A 346 -11.02 -11.26 26.15
CA LEU A 346 -12.29 -11.26 26.87
C LEU A 346 -12.95 -9.88 26.88
N GLY A 347 -12.18 -8.81 27.07
CA GLY A 347 -12.66 -7.44 27.01
C GLY A 347 -13.22 -7.05 25.63
N VAL A 348 -12.60 -7.52 24.55
CA VAL A 348 -13.09 -7.34 23.18
C VAL A 348 -14.33 -8.20 22.94
N ARG A 349 -14.29 -9.47 23.35
CA ARG A 349 -15.41 -10.41 23.21
C ARG A 349 -16.67 -9.91 23.91
N PHE A 350 -16.57 -9.33 25.11
CA PHE A 350 -17.75 -8.78 25.79
C PHE A 350 -18.36 -7.56 25.09
N ALA A 351 -17.57 -6.80 24.32
CA ALA A 351 -18.13 -5.78 23.44
C ALA A 351 -18.86 -6.42 22.25
N ALA A 352 -18.23 -7.40 21.59
CA ALA A 352 -18.82 -8.10 20.44
C ALA A 352 -20.10 -8.88 20.80
N ASP A 353 -20.12 -9.54 21.96
CA ASP A 353 -21.26 -10.31 22.47
C ASP A 353 -22.35 -9.43 23.12
N ILE A 354 -22.13 -8.11 23.18
CA ILE A 354 -23.06 -7.12 23.76
C ILE A 354 -23.40 -7.48 25.21
N VAL A 355 -22.39 -7.84 25.99
CA VAL A 355 -22.57 -8.18 27.41
C VAL A 355 -22.83 -6.88 28.17
N GLN A 356 -24.10 -6.60 28.43
CA GLN A 356 -24.53 -5.35 29.07
C GLN A 356 -24.07 -5.28 30.53
N ALA A 357 -23.67 -4.09 30.98
CA ALA A 357 -23.41 -3.80 32.38
C ALA A 357 -24.64 -4.17 33.24
N GLY A 358 -24.40 -4.90 34.34
CA GLY A 358 -25.46 -5.35 35.25
C GLY A 358 -26.22 -6.60 34.81
N SER A 359 -25.98 -7.12 33.59
CA SER A 359 -26.46 -8.45 33.18
C SER A 359 -25.89 -9.54 34.10
N GLU A 360 -26.58 -10.68 34.19
CA GLU A 360 -26.11 -11.79 35.02
C GLU A 360 -24.78 -12.37 34.50
N GLU A 361 -24.62 -12.40 33.19
CA GLU A 361 -23.36 -12.76 32.53
C GLU A 361 -22.23 -11.81 32.93
N CYS A 362 -22.45 -10.49 32.89
CA CYS A 362 -21.46 -9.52 33.35
C CYS A 362 -21.11 -9.68 34.82
N LYS A 363 -22.08 -9.99 35.69
CA LYS A 363 -21.80 -10.24 37.12
C LYS A 363 -20.97 -11.50 37.35
N LEU A 364 -21.27 -12.57 36.63
CA LEU A 364 -20.50 -13.81 36.68
C LEU A 364 -19.08 -13.58 36.17
N ALA A 365 -18.94 -12.92 35.02
CA ALA A 365 -17.66 -12.54 34.45
C ALA A 365 -16.83 -11.70 35.43
N LYS A 366 -17.40 -10.64 35.99
CA LYS A 366 -16.78 -9.81 37.03
C LYS A 366 -16.29 -10.64 38.21
N SER A 367 -17.13 -11.54 38.73
CA SER A 367 -16.77 -12.35 39.89
C SER A 367 -15.61 -13.33 39.62
N ALA A 368 -15.46 -13.78 38.37
CA ALA A 368 -14.43 -14.72 37.96
C ALA A 368 -13.13 -14.02 37.49
N LEU A 369 -13.26 -12.85 36.87
CA LEU A 369 -12.18 -12.22 36.11
C LEU A 369 -11.63 -10.96 36.77
N PHE A 370 -12.34 -10.33 37.72
CA PHE A 370 -11.86 -9.09 38.34
C PHE A 370 -10.49 -9.27 39.00
N GLU A 371 -10.31 -10.31 39.81
CA GLU A 371 -9.04 -10.55 40.52
C GLU A 371 -7.87 -10.89 39.57
N PRO A 372 -8.01 -11.79 38.59
CA PRO A 372 -6.88 -12.11 37.69
C PRO A 372 -6.64 -11.07 36.59
N CYS A 373 -7.67 -10.38 36.11
CA CYS A 373 -7.57 -9.48 34.95
C CYS A 373 -7.45 -8.00 35.29
N CYS A 374 -7.70 -7.61 36.53
CA CYS A 374 -7.76 -6.19 36.87
C CYS A 374 -6.75 -5.85 37.96
N TYR A 375 -6.06 -4.74 37.77
CA TYR A 375 -5.16 -4.18 38.77
C TYR A 375 -5.53 -2.73 39.04
N GLN A 376 -5.34 -2.31 40.28
CA GLN A 376 -5.45 -0.91 40.64
C GLN A 376 -4.12 -0.24 40.32
N SER A 377 -4.16 0.91 39.66
CA SER A 377 -2.96 1.73 39.51
C SER A 377 -2.45 2.07 40.93
N PRO A 378 -1.17 1.79 41.24
CA PRO A 378 -0.63 2.06 42.56
C PRO A 378 -0.68 3.55 42.86
N PHE A 379 -0.99 3.91 44.11
CA PHE A 379 -0.98 5.30 44.56
C PHE A 379 0.45 5.85 44.68
N ASP A 380 1.39 5.00 45.07
CA ASP A 380 2.82 5.28 45.14
C ASP A 380 3.58 4.22 44.33
N PRO A 381 3.73 4.39 43.00
CA PRO A 381 4.24 3.36 42.11
C PRO A 381 5.65 2.91 42.48
N CYS A 382 5.90 1.61 42.35
CA CYS A 382 7.20 1.01 42.60
C CYS A 382 8.19 1.40 41.50
N VAL A 383 9.06 2.35 41.79
CA VAL A 383 10.20 2.68 40.93
C VAL A 383 11.38 1.84 41.39
N LEU A 384 11.82 0.88 40.58
CA LEU A 384 12.87 -0.09 40.92
C LEU A 384 14.14 0.61 41.40
N CYS A 385 14.52 1.70 40.73
CA CYS A 385 15.73 2.45 41.04
C CYS A 385 15.53 3.62 42.01
N ALA A 386 14.35 3.77 42.63
CA ALA A 386 14.17 4.75 43.70
C ALA A 386 14.76 4.23 45.02
N SER A 387 15.78 4.94 45.52
CA SER A 387 16.39 4.69 46.81
C SER A 387 15.55 5.27 47.97
N THR A 388 15.70 4.68 49.16
CA THR A 388 15.04 5.12 50.41
C THR A 388 15.42 6.53 50.86
N ASP A 389 16.51 7.09 50.32
CA ASP A 389 16.98 8.46 50.58
C ASP A 389 16.39 9.51 49.63
N GLY A 390 15.51 9.11 48.70
CA GLY A 390 14.87 9.99 47.73
C GLY A 390 15.70 10.28 46.48
N LYS A 391 16.89 9.66 46.35
CA LYS A 391 17.63 9.68 45.09
C LYS A 391 17.07 8.61 44.15
N ALA A 392 16.62 9.03 42.96
CA ALA A 392 16.28 8.12 41.90
C ALA A 392 17.55 7.77 41.13
N GLY A 393 17.95 6.49 41.17
CA GLY A 393 18.88 5.93 40.21
C GLY A 393 18.19 5.72 38.86
N GLU A 394 18.99 5.45 37.85
CA GLU A 394 18.56 5.23 36.48
C GLU A 394 18.64 3.74 36.14
N ILE A 395 17.81 3.30 35.20
CA ILE A 395 17.66 1.89 34.86
C ILE A 395 18.65 1.52 33.75
N ARG A 396 19.35 0.41 33.90
CA ARG A 396 20.13 -0.21 32.82
C ARG A 396 19.19 -0.95 31.87
N GLU A 397 18.65 -0.24 30.88
CA GLU A 397 17.51 -0.70 30.08
C GLU A 397 17.67 -2.11 29.49
N ASN A 398 18.86 -2.44 28.98
CA ASN A 398 19.14 -3.67 28.22
C ASN A 398 19.83 -4.77 29.04
N VAL A 399 19.76 -4.72 30.38
CA VAL A 399 20.32 -5.79 31.22
C VAL A 399 19.25 -6.84 31.47
N ASP A 400 19.52 -8.07 31.03
CA ASP A 400 18.69 -9.23 31.33
C ASP A 400 18.81 -9.63 32.79
N VAL A 401 17.67 -9.80 33.44
CA VAL A 401 17.54 -10.26 34.83
C VAL A 401 16.52 -11.38 34.92
N ASN A 402 16.73 -12.28 35.89
CA ASN A 402 15.75 -13.29 36.23
C ASN A 402 15.01 -12.84 37.49
N PHE A 403 13.69 -12.66 37.38
CA PHE A 403 12.82 -12.32 38.49
C PHE A 403 11.70 -13.35 38.61
N TYR A 404 11.63 -14.03 39.75
CA TYR A 404 10.67 -15.12 40.01
C TYR A 404 10.65 -16.25 38.95
N GLY A 405 11.78 -16.55 38.32
CA GLY A 405 11.90 -17.64 37.36
C GLY A 405 11.55 -17.25 35.93
N SER A 406 11.20 -15.99 35.68
CA SER A 406 11.05 -15.42 34.33
C SER A 406 12.26 -14.54 34.01
N THR A 407 12.80 -14.67 32.80
CA THR A 407 13.85 -13.78 32.29
C THR A 407 13.19 -12.57 31.64
N THR A 408 13.61 -11.36 32.02
CA THR A 408 13.11 -10.09 31.50
C THR A 408 14.23 -9.04 31.52
N THR A 409 14.05 -7.90 30.87
CA THR A 409 15.00 -6.79 30.96
C THR A 409 14.70 -5.90 32.17
N CYS A 410 15.70 -5.20 32.69
CA CYS A 410 15.48 -4.24 33.78
C CYS A 410 14.46 -3.14 33.42
N SER A 411 14.40 -2.72 32.16
CA SER A 411 13.38 -1.76 31.68
C SER A 411 11.97 -2.33 31.76
N ASN A 412 11.78 -3.56 31.25
CA ASN A 412 10.48 -4.23 31.27
C ASN A 412 10.03 -4.54 32.70
N LEU A 413 10.96 -5.00 33.55
CA LEU A 413 10.68 -5.23 34.96
C LEU A 413 10.29 -3.94 35.68
N ASN A 414 11.03 -2.85 35.49
CA ASN A 414 10.67 -1.59 36.12
C ASN A 414 9.31 -1.08 35.64
N SER A 415 9.01 -1.18 34.34
CA SER A 415 7.70 -0.79 33.79
C SER A 415 6.56 -1.60 34.39
N PHE A 416 6.76 -2.92 34.54
CA PHE A 416 5.81 -3.79 35.24
C PHE A 416 5.59 -3.36 36.69
N LEU A 417 6.66 -3.08 37.43
CA LEU A 417 6.59 -2.69 38.84
C LEU A 417 5.93 -1.32 39.02
N VAL A 418 6.28 -0.34 38.20
CA VAL A 418 5.69 1.02 38.24
C VAL A 418 4.19 0.96 37.97
N ALA A 419 3.75 0.12 37.03
CA ALA A 419 2.34 0.03 36.68
C ALA A 419 1.49 -0.69 37.73
N ARG A 420 2.06 -1.59 38.54
CA ARG A 420 1.27 -2.58 39.31
C ARG A 420 1.57 -2.64 40.80
N GLU A 421 2.79 -2.31 41.21
CA GLU A 421 3.24 -2.51 42.58
C GLU A 421 3.35 -1.18 43.31
N GLU A 422 2.90 -1.17 44.55
CA GLU A 422 3.19 -0.07 45.47
C GLU A 422 4.67 -0.09 45.83
N GLN A 423 5.25 1.07 46.09
CA GLN A 423 6.63 1.24 46.51
C GLN A 423 6.99 0.40 47.75
N LEU A 424 6.02 0.19 48.65
CA LEU A 424 6.15 -0.65 49.85
C LEU A 424 5.61 -2.08 49.67
N GLY A 425 5.17 -2.43 48.46
CA GLY A 425 4.68 -3.75 48.09
C GLY A 425 5.77 -4.82 48.20
N PHE A 426 5.38 -6.04 48.56
CA PHE A 426 6.34 -7.13 48.77
C PHE A 426 7.14 -7.44 47.50
N MET A 427 6.49 -7.47 46.32
CA MET A 427 7.18 -7.72 45.06
C MET A 427 8.15 -6.59 44.71
N CYS A 428 7.74 -5.33 44.90
CA CYS A 428 8.63 -4.19 44.76
C CYS A 428 9.87 -4.30 45.64
N GLN A 429 9.68 -4.60 46.93
CA GLN A 429 10.78 -4.71 47.89
C GLN A 429 11.69 -5.89 47.59
N ALA A 430 11.15 -7.01 47.12
CA ALA A 430 11.93 -8.16 46.66
C ALA A 430 12.76 -7.81 45.41
N ALA A 431 12.14 -7.19 44.40
CA ALA A 431 12.84 -6.74 43.19
C ALA A 431 13.97 -5.77 43.52
N LYS A 432 13.74 -4.80 44.42
CA LYS A 432 14.78 -3.89 44.88
C LYS A 432 15.90 -4.63 45.60
N ALA A 433 15.57 -5.52 46.51
CA ALA A 433 16.57 -6.26 47.28
C ALA A 433 17.47 -7.16 46.40
N GLU A 434 16.90 -7.75 45.34
CA GLU A 434 17.60 -8.73 44.50
C GLU A 434 18.26 -8.11 43.27
N LEU A 435 17.64 -7.09 42.68
CA LEU A 435 17.97 -6.63 41.32
C LEU A 435 18.36 -5.15 41.25
N GLN A 436 18.25 -4.38 42.33
CA GLN A 436 18.60 -2.95 42.29
C GLN A 436 20.09 -2.74 41.95
N GLU A 437 21.00 -3.59 42.44
CA GLU A 437 22.43 -3.47 42.12
C GLU A 437 22.74 -3.77 40.64
N SER A 438 22.04 -4.75 40.04
CA SER A 438 22.22 -5.11 38.63
C SER A 438 21.49 -4.19 37.67
N CYS A 439 20.30 -3.72 38.07
CA CYS A 439 19.41 -2.94 37.20
C CYS A 439 19.58 -1.44 37.34
N CYS A 440 20.16 -0.95 38.43
CA CYS A 440 20.22 0.48 38.70
C CYS A 440 21.65 0.99 38.72
N PHE A 441 21.82 2.23 38.30
CA PHE A 441 23.06 2.97 38.46
C PHE A 441 22.75 4.43 38.79
N GLU A 442 23.63 5.08 39.54
CA GLU A 442 23.53 6.54 39.72
C GLU A 442 24.17 7.18 38.48
N LYS A 443 23.51 8.14 37.84
CA LYS A 443 24.15 8.90 36.76
C LYS A 443 25.30 9.73 37.34
N CYS A 444 26.34 9.91 36.54
CA CYS A 444 27.43 10.79 36.92
C CYS A 444 26.94 12.23 37.06
N ASP A 445 26.89 12.72 38.30
CA ASP A 445 26.66 14.13 38.61
C ASP A 445 28.01 14.85 38.73
N ILE A 446 28.25 15.86 37.88
CA ILE A 446 29.47 16.69 37.91
C ILE A 446 29.67 17.33 39.30
N CYS A 447 28.58 17.70 39.98
CA CYS A 447 28.61 18.39 41.24
C CYS A 447 28.43 17.52 42.47
N ALA A 448 28.15 16.22 42.34
CA ALA A 448 27.92 15.28 43.42
C ALA A 448 26.93 15.76 44.52
N ASN A 449 27.36 16.63 45.44
CA ASN A 449 26.55 17.25 46.51
C ASN A 449 26.49 18.79 46.44
N GLY A 450 27.13 19.41 45.44
CA GLY A 450 27.16 20.85 45.21
C GLY A 450 26.05 21.32 44.27
N ASN A 451 25.78 22.62 44.25
CA ASN A 451 24.83 23.20 43.28
C ASN A 451 25.53 23.41 41.94
N LEU A 452 24.92 22.91 40.87
CA LEU A 452 25.36 23.19 39.51
C LEU A 452 25.09 24.65 39.15
N TYR A 453 26.14 25.41 38.85
CA TYR A 453 26.05 26.75 38.30
C TYR A 453 25.98 26.65 36.78
N TRP A 454 24.76 26.49 36.26
CA TRP A 454 24.46 26.18 34.86
C TRP A 454 25.26 27.01 33.85
N ASP A 455 25.42 28.31 34.09
CA ASP A 455 26.06 29.25 33.16
C ASP A 455 27.58 29.38 33.31
N ASN A 456 28.21 28.68 34.26
CA ASN A 456 29.66 28.77 34.43
C ASN A 456 30.38 28.17 33.20
N PRO A 457 31.34 28.89 32.59
CA PRO A 457 32.05 28.39 31.42
C PRO A 457 33.11 27.37 31.83
N VAL A 458 33.17 26.25 31.11
CA VAL A 458 34.13 25.16 31.28
C VAL A 458 34.70 24.71 29.94
N GLU A 459 35.96 24.31 29.93
CA GLU A 459 36.62 23.83 28.72
C GLU A 459 36.62 22.29 28.71
N PHE A 460 35.88 21.69 27.79
CA PHE A 460 35.80 20.24 27.58
C PHE A 460 36.28 19.91 26.17
N ASN A 461 37.30 19.06 26.05
CA ASN A 461 37.94 18.71 24.78
C ASN A 461 38.36 19.92 23.91
N GLY A 462 38.81 21.01 24.54
CA GLY A 462 39.26 22.23 23.86
C GLY A 462 38.14 23.18 23.39
N VAL A 463 36.88 22.88 23.71
CA VAL A 463 35.71 23.72 23.43
C VAL A 463 35.15 24.25 24.74
N THR A 464 34.72 25.52 24.77
CA THR A 464 34.04 26.08 25.95
C THR A 464 32.56 25.73 25.91
N PHE A 465 32.05 25.13 26.98
CA PHE A 465 30.64 24.87 27.23
C PHE A 465 30.17 25.58 28.50
N ALA A 466 28.87 25.80 28.64
CA ALA A 466 28.28 26.09 29.93
C ALA A 466 28.22 24.79 30.78
N CYS A 467 28.36 24.88 32.10
CA CYS A 467 28.29 23.72 32.98
C CYS A 467 26.98 22.92 32.87
N GLY A 468 25.87 23.59 32.55
CA GLY A 468 24.61 22.94 32.22
C GLY A 468 24.75 22.02 31.00
N GLU A 469 25.34 22.51 29.92
CA GLU A 469 25.57 21.77 28.68
C GLU A 469 26.53 20.61 28.87
N LEU A 470 27.61 20.83 29.63
CA LEU A 470 28.52 19.74 29.99
C LEU A 470 27.78 18.66 30.78
N THR A 471 26.84 19.02 31.64
CA THR A 471 26.00 18.05 32.35
C THR A 471 25.18 17.21 31.39
N TRP A 472 24.60 17.78 30.34
CA TRP A 472 23.89 17.00 29.30
C TRP A 472 24.82 16.03 28.58
N ILE A 473 26.02 16.47 28.19
CA ILE A 473 27.02 15.61 27.51
C ILE A 473 27.42 14.45 28.43
N VAL A 474 27.66 14.71 29.71
CA VAL A 474 28.03 13.69 30.70
C VAL A 474 26.87 12.72 30.95
N THR A 475 25.65 13.24 31.02
CA THR A 475 24.41 12.45 31.26
C THR A 475 24.07 11.57 30.06
N GLY A 476 24.22 12.08 28.82
CA GLY A 476 23.90 11.35 27.59
C GLY A 476 24.83 10.17 27.32
N ASN A 477 26.07 10.24 27.79
CA ASN A 477 27.03 9.12 27.70
C ASN A 477 26.80 8.04 28.78
N MET A 478 25.78 8.20 29.63
CA MET A 478 25.41 7.26 30.70
C MET A 478 26.59 6.85 31.61
N TYR A 479 27.51 7.77 31.92
CA TYR A 479 28.60 7.46 32.84
C TYR A 479 28.04 7.12 34.23
N GLU A 480 28.49 5.99 34.77
CA GLU A 480 28.07 5.50 36.09
C GLU A 480 28.75 6.31 37.20
N GLY A 481 27.99 6.76 38.20
CA GLY A 481 28.48 7.47 39.37
C GLY A 481 29.53 6.65 40.11
N GLY A 482 30.68 7.26 40.39
CA GLY A 482 31.81 6.59 41.05
C GLY A 482 32.69 5.73 40.12
N SER A 483 32.34 5.60 38.83
CA SER A 483 33.26 5.07 37.81
C SER A 483 34.52 5.93 37.70
N ASP A 484 35.61 5.36 37.16
CA ASP A 484 36.86 6.11 36.94
C ASP A 484 36.65 7.31 36.01
N GLU A 485 35.79 7.15 35.01
CA GLU A 485 35.35 8.18 34.07
C GLU A 485 34.60 9.29 34.79
N CYS A 486 33.62 8.94 35.63
CA CYS A 486 32.86 9.93 36.39
C CYS A 486 33.74 10.67 37.40
N ASN A 487 34.60 9.95 38.13
CA ASN A 487 35.54 10.54 39.08
C ASN A 487 36.52 11.49 38.38
N HIS A 488 36.95 11.15 37.17
CA HIS A 488 37.79 12.02 36.35
C HIS A 488 37.05 13.31 35.95
N ILE A 489 35.79 13.20 35.50
CA ILE A 489 34.95 14.35 35.14
C ILE A 489 34.70 15.23 36.36
N GLN A 490 34.25 14.66 37.49
CA GLN A 490 34.03 15.40 38.73
C GLN A 490 35.31 16.13 39.17
N THR A 491 36.45 15.44 39.26
CA THR A 491 37.71 16.07 39.72
C THR A 491 38.15 17.20 38.79
N THR A 492 37.86 17.09 37.48
CA THR A 492 38.26 18.09 36.48
C THR A 492 37.35 19.31 36.46
N TYR A 493 36.04 19.12 36.70
CA TYR A 493 35.02 20.15 36.45
C TYR A 493 34.30 20.66 37.70
N TYR A 494 34.37 19.95 38.83
CA TYR A 494 33.68 20.32 40.07
C TYR A 494 33.99 21.74 40.52
N ASP A 495 35.28 22.10 40.57
CA ASP A 495 35.70 23.42 41.06
C ASP A 495 35.15 24.55 40.18
N LYS A 496 34.95 24.30 38.88
CA LYS A 496 34.46 25.30 37.92
C LYS A 496 32.94 25.35 37.89
N CYS A 497 32.27 24.21 38.02
CA CYS A 497 30.81 24.11 37.88
C CYS A 497 30.03 24.22 39.19
N CYS A 498 30.67 24.00 40.35
CA CYS A 498 29.96 23.70 41.58
C CYS A 498 30.34 24.61 42.77
N SER A 499 31.38 25.45 42.63
CA SER A 499 31.97 26.24 43.73
C SER A 499 31.37 27.62 43.96
N GLY A 500 30.36 28.02 43.18
CA GLY A 500 29.83 29.39 43.19
C GLY A 500 29.59 29.92 41.78
N PRO A 501 28.84 31.03 41.63
CA PRO A 501 28.82 31.78 40.38
C PRO A 501 30.26 32.19 40.07
N SER A 502 30.70 31.99 38.83
CA SER A 502 32.02 32.47 38.43
C SER A 502 32.13 33.97 38.73
N PRO A 503 33.25 34.46 39.31
CA PRO A 503 33.48 35.89 39.46
C PRO A 503 33.44 36.65 38.12
N ASP A 504 33.53 35.92 37.00
CA ASP A 504 33.41 36.46 35.64
C ASP A 504 31.96 36.70 35.20
N ILE A 505 30.94 36.16 35.91
CA ILE A 505 29.52 36.26 35.53
C ILE A 505 28.64 36.55 36.77
N PRO A 506 28.65 37.78 37.32
CA PRO A 506 27.92 38.12 38.54
C PRO A 506 26.39 38.24 38.38
N ASN A 507 25.85 38.19 37.15
CA ASN A 507 24.43 38.48 36.87
C ASN A 507 23.85 37.65 35.70
N ALA A 508 23.90 36.32 35.80
CA ALA A 508 23.45 35.40 34.73
C ALA A 508 21.98 35.59 34.28
N ALA A 509 21.11 36.13 35.14
CA ALA A 509 19.69 36.37 34.84
C ALA A 509 19.43 37.46 33.76
N ASN A 510 20.45 38.23 33.36
CA ASN A 510 20.34 39.26 32.32
C ASN A 510 21.24 38.94 31.11
N LYS A 511 21.48 37.66 30.82
CA LYS A 511 22.30 37.23 29.68
C LYS A 511 21.76 37.81 28.37
N CYS A 512 22.66 38.17 27.46
CA CYS A 512 22.28 38.58 26.12
C CYS A 512 21.65 37.41 25.35
N GLU A 513 20.35 37.50 25.05
CA GLU A 513 19.66 36.54 24.19
C GLU A 513 19.69 37.00 22.73
N ILE A 514 20.49 36.32 21.91
CA ILE A 514 20.56 36.57 20.46
C ILE A 514 19.25 36.19 19.76
N CYS A 515 18.53 35.18 20.27
CA CYS A 515 17.33 34.63 19.65
C CYS A 515 16.18 34.55 20.66
N PRO A 516 15.00 35.08 20.33
CA PRO A 516 13.82 34.95 21.17
C PRO A 516 13.22 33.55 21.14
N ASP A 517 13.28 32.85 20.00
CA ASP A 517 12.83 31.47 19.81
C ASP A 517 13.78 30.76 18.84
N GLY A 518 14.13 29.49 19.13
CA GLY A 518 14.94 28.62 18.27
C GLY A 518 16.39 29.10 18.05
N LYS A 519 17.36 28.45 18.70
CA LYS A 519 18.80 28.74 18.52
C LYS A 519 19.47 27.65 17.69
N ASP A 520 20.10 28.05 16.60
CA ASP A 520 21.07 27.24 15.88
C ASP A 520 22.43 27.34 16.57
N TRP A 521 22.65 26.52 17.60
CA TRP A 521 23.87 26.54 18.41
C TRP A 521 25.16 26.33 17.61
N TYR A 522 25.10 25.65 16.47
CA TYR A 522 26.28 25.25 15.73
C TYR A 522 26.54 26.10 14.48
N ALA A 523 25.67 27.07 14.16
CA ALA A 523 25.87 27.96 13.05
C ALA A 523 27.19 28.75 13.18
N PRO A 524 28.04 28.80 12.14
CA PRO A 524 29.29 29.54 12.18
C PRO A 524 29.04 31.04 12.03
N VAL A 525 29.68 31.84 12.87
CA VAL A 525 29.66 33.31 12.89
C VAL A 525 31.07 33.86 13.05
N VAL A 526 31.31 35.09 12.62
CA VAL A 526 32.59 35.79 12.82
C VAL A 526 32.38 36.94 13.79
N TYR A 527 32.82 36.78 15.04
CA TYR A 527 32.73 37.81 16.06
C TYR A 527 34.12 38.33 16.41
N GLY A 528 34.31 39.65 16.31
CA GLY A 528 35.61 40.29 16.55
C GLY A 528 36.74 39.80 15.63
N GLY A 529 36.40 39.37 14.40
CA GLY A 529 37.35 38.84 13.42
C GLY A 529 37.81 37.40 13.66
N LYS A 530 37.18 36.67 14.59
CA LYS A 530 37.43 35.24 14.83
C LYS A 530 36.21 34.41 14.45
N PRO A 531 36.36 33.33 13.67
CA PRO A 531 35.27 32.38 13.43
C PRO A 531 34.97 31.62 14.73
N MET A 532 33.69 31.44 15.03
CA MET A 532 33.17 30.65 16.15
C MET A 532 31.74 30.19 15.83
N THR A 533 31.16 29.28 16.60
CA THR A 533 29.75 28.89 16.50
C THR A 533 28.85 29.87 17.26
N CYS A 534 27.55 29.85 16.99
CA CYS A 534 26.57 30.65 17.75
C CYS A 534 26.55 30.30 19.24
N LEU A 535 26.83 29.05 19.61
CA LEU A 535 27.06 28.61 20.98
C LEU A 535 28.30 29.26 21.61
N GLU A 536 29.41 29.26 20.88
CA GLU A 536 30.64 29.92 21.31
C GLU A 536 30.44 31.44 21.39
N LEU A 537 29.67 32.03 20.47
CA LEU A 537 29.30 33.44 20.51
C LEU A 537 28.49 33.77 21.76
N ASP A 538 27.45 32.99 22.06
CA ASP A 538 26.63 33.14 23.26
C ASP A 538 27.48 33.03 24.55
N SER A 539 28.46 32.12 24.55
CA SER A 539 29.47 31.99 25.61
C SER A 539 30.46 33.17 25.68
N VAL A 540 30.88 33.72 24.53
CA VAL A 540 31.81 34.86 24.44
C VAL A 540 31.13 36.15 24.87
N LEU A 541 29.87 36.38 24.47
CA LEU A 541 29.06 37.50 24.92
C LEU A 541 28.90 37.45 26.44
N LEU A 542 28.57 36.28 26.98
CA LEU A 542 28.47 36.06 28.42
C LEU A 542 29.79 36.33 29.14
N ARG A 543 30.92 35.79 28.64
CA ARG A 543 32.26 36.01 29.20
C ARG A 543 32.70 37.47 29.15
N ASN A 544 32.29 38.21 28.12
CA ASN A 544 32.58 39.63 27.98
C ASN A 544 31.66 40.52 28.84
N GLY A 545 30.72 39.93 29.58
CA GLY A 545 29.75 40.68 30.38
C GLY A 545 28.75 41.45 29.52
N VAL A 546 28.41 40.93 28.34
CA VAL A 546 27.38 41.49 27.46
C VAL A 546 26.02 40.95 27.92
N PHE A 547 25.17 41.86 28.39
CA PHE A 547 23.87 41.57 29.00
C PHE A 547 22.73 42.12 28.15
N GLY A 548 21.51 41.63 28.34
CA GLY A 548 20.35 41.89 27.48
C GLY A 548 19.97 43.37 27.30
N ASP A 549 20.37 44.25 28.22
CA ASP A 549 20.15 45.70 28.16
C ASP A 549 21.36 46.50 27.62
N SER A 550 22.44 45.81 27.22
CA SER A 550 23.65 46.44 26.69
C SER A 550 23.53 46.73 25.19
N ALA A 551 24.14 47.84 24.76
CA ALA A 551 24.19 48.20 23.34
C ALA A 551 24.99 47.16 22.51
N GLU A 552 25.96 46.48 23.12
CA GLU A 552 26.64 45.36 22.48
C GLU A 552 25.72 44.16 22.25
N CYS A 553 24.75 43.92 23.14
CA CYS A 553 23.77 42.85 22.94
C CYS A 553 22.81 43.18 21.80
N ASP A 554 22.25 44.40 21.76
CA ASP A 554 21.42 44.86 20.66
C ASP A 554 22.13 44.72 19.31
N GLN A 555 23.43 45.08 19.28
CA GLN A 555 24.26 44.93 18.10
C GLN A 555 24.48 43.44 17.75
N ALA A 556 24.81 42.58 18.71
CA ALA A 556 25.00 41.16 18.48
C ALA A 556 23.71 40.49 17.98
N THR A 557 22.55 40.85 18.54
CA THR A 557 21.25 40.38 18.08
C THR A 557 20.97 40.83 16.65
N GLN A 558 21.19 42.11 16.30
CA GLN A 558 21.00 42.59 14.93
C GLN A 558 21.95 41.92 13.92
N GLU A 559 23.20 41.66 14.31
CA GLU A 559 24.23 41.17 13.42
C GLU A 559 24.16 39.65 13.24
N TYR A 560 23.81 38.90 14.28
CA TYR A 560 23.90 37.44 14.29
C TYR A 560 22.56 36.72 14.37
N ALA A 561 21.43 37.38 14.63
CA ALA A 561 20.14 36.69 14.72
C ALA A 561 19.73 35.98 13.42
N SER A 562 20.05 36.55 12.26
CA SER A 562 19.75 35.90 10.97
C SER A 562 20.55 34.62 10.72
N THR A 563 21.65 34.41 11.46
CA THR A 563 22.51 33.24 11.34
C THR A 563 22.30 32.26 12.50
N CYS A 564 22.09 32.78 13.70
CA CYS A 564 21.97 31.99 14.93
C CYS A 564 20.53 31.63 15.30
N CYS A 565 19.53 32.28 14.71
CA CYS A 565 18.12 32.03 15.03
C CYS A 565 17.44 31.34 13.87
N TYR A 566 16.57 30.37 14.17
CA TYR A 566 15.72 29.75 13.17
C TYR A 566 14.30 29.61 13.70
N THR A 567 13.33 29.73 12.79
CA THR A 567 11.94 29.38 13.06
C THR A 567 11.76 27.91 12.72
N PRO A 568 11.31 27.04 13.66
CA PRO A 568 11.03 25.66 13.34
C PRO A 568 10.03 25.55 12.17
N PRO A 569 10.26 24.66 11.19
CA PRO A 569 9.38 24.52 10.04
C PRO A 569 8.02 23.93 10.45
N MET A 570 6.94 24.38 9.82
CA MET A 570 5.60 23.81 10.02
C MET A 570 5.43 22.48 9.28
N LYS A 571 6.12 22.32 8.15
CA LYS A 571 6.22 21.08 7.38
C LYS A 571 7.70 20.72 7.21
N PRO A 572 8.28 19.96 8.15
CA PRO A 572 9.71 19.68 8.16
C PRO A 572 10.15 18.95 6.87
N CYS A 573 11.29 19.36 6.32
CA CYS A 573 11.92 18.69 5.18
C CYS A 573 12.36 17.27 5.57
N ASN A 574 11.75 16.25 4.98
CA ASN A 574 12.19 14.87 5.14
C ASN A 574 13.11 14.52 3.96
N LEU A 575 14.42 14.39 4.21
CA LEU A 575 15.42 14.08 3.18
C LEU A 575 15.08 12.77 2.42
N CYS A 576 14.49 11.81 3.11
CA CYS A 576 14.17 10.49 2.57
C CYS A 576 12.70 10.32 2.23
N HIS A 577 12.00 11.40 1.88
CA HIS A 577 10.66 11.36 1.35
C HIS A 577 10.69 11.68 -0.15
N PHE A 578 10.28 10.73 -0.99
CA PHE A 578 10.26 10.89 -2.44
C PHE A 578 8.92 10.40 -3.00
N GLY A 579 8.15 11.32 -3.58
CA GLY A 579 6.77 11.04 -4.01
C GLY A 579 5.84 10.79 -2.83
N GLN A 580 5.15 9.65 -2.81
CA GLN A 580 4.31 9.21 -1.68
C GLN A 580 5.01 8.21 -0.75
N LYS A 581 6.25 7.83 -1.06
CA LYS A 581 7.01 6.83 -0.29
C LYS A 581 7.99 7.51 0.65
N SER A 582 8.15 6.91 1.83
CA SER A 582 9.15 7.29 2.82
C SER A 582 10.19 6.20 2.92
N TYR A 583 11.45 6.59 2.86
CA TYR A 583 12.63 5.74 2.90
C TYR A 583 13.36 5.94 4.23
N SER A 584 14.24 5.02 4.59
CA SER A 584 15.05 5.15 5.81
C SER A 584 16.37 5.87 5.54
N VAL A 585 16.86 6.62 6.53
CA VAL A 585 18.16 7.32 6.44
C VAL A 585 19.29 6.32 6.62
N ALA A 586 20.21 6.26 5.67
CA ALA A 586 21.40 5.43 5.74
C ALA A 586 22.43 6.04 6.71
N GLU A 587 23.19 5.20 7.41
CA GLU A 587 24.35 5.64 8.21
C GLU A 587 25.58 5.76 7.28
N ARG A 588 25.59 6.79 6.43
CA ARG A 588 26.68 7.08 5.50
C ARG A 588 27.14 8.53 5.63
N THR A 589 28.36 8.80 5.18
CA THR A 589 28.91 10.16 5.04
C THR A 589 28.94 10.57 3.58
N VAL A 590 28.40 11.74 3.28
CA VAL A 590 28.34 12.32 1.93
C VAL A 590 28.93 13.72 1.92
N LEU A 591 29.26 14.23 0.73
CA LEU A 591 29.72 15.61 0.58
C LEU A 591 28.51 16.54 0.47
N TYR A 592 28.14 17.22 1.56
CA TYR A 592 27.05 18.20 1.60
C TYR A 592 27.61 19.61 1.78
N ASN A 593 27.26 20.53 0.87
CA ASN A 593 27.77 21.90 0.87
C ASN A 593 29.32 22.02 0.93
N GLY A 594 30.02 21.06 0.31
CA GLY A 594 31.49 21.04 0.26
C GLY A 594 32.19 20.52 1.51
N ALA A 595 31.45 19.94 2.47
CA ALA A 595 31.98 19.26 3.65
C ALA A 595 31.46 17.80 3.74
N GLU A 596 32.29 16.88 4.21
CA GLU A 596 31.82 15.53 4.55
C GLU A 596 30.90 15.61 5.78
N SER A 597 29.68 15.14 5.64
CA SER A 597 28.65 15.13 6.69
C SER A 597 27.91 13.81 6.69
N ASP A 598 27.48 13.32 7.86
CA ASP A 598 26.67 12.12 7.94
C ASP A 598 25.21 12.40 7.55
N CYS A 599 24.59 11.43 6.88
CA CYS A 599 23.24 11.54 6.34
C CYS A 599 22.17 11.77 7.41
N TYR A 600 22.35 11.23 8.61
CA TYR A 600 21.49 11.52 9.76
C TYR A 600 21.60 12.99 10.19
N GLY A 601 22.81 13.53 10.26
CA GLY A 601 23.09 14.92 10.53
C GLY A 601 22.47 15.84 9.50
N ILE A 602 22.56 15.49 8.21
CA ILE A 602 21.94 16.26 7.12
C ILE A 602 20.41 16.18 7.20
N HIS A 603 19.83 14.99 7.36
CA HIS A 603 18.38 14.84 7.53
C HIS A 603 17.89 15.64 8.73
N ASN A 604 18.54 15.51 9.89
CA ASN A 604 18.15 16.23 11.10
C ASN A 604 18.27 17.75 10.90
N HIS A 605 19.32 18.22 10.24
CA HIS A 605 19.47 19.62 9.87
C HIS A 605 18.32 20.11 8.99
N LEU A 606 17.99 19.38 7.93
CA LEU A 606 16.92 19.75 7.01
C LEU A 606 15.55 19.70 7.68
N SER A 607 15.22 18.61 8.36
CA SER A 607 13.92 18.44 9.03
C SER A 607 13.66 19.45 10.14
N THR A 608 14.70 19.91 10.84
CA THR A 608 14.52 20.88 11.92
C THR A 608 14.50 22.34 11.45
N ARG A 609 14.87 22.63 10.20
CA ARG A 609 15.17 24.02 9.75
C ARG A 609 14.59 24.42 8.40
N VAL A 610 14.26 23.46 7.56
CA VAL A 610 13.88 23.69 6.17
C VAL A 610 12.46 23.18 5.99
N GLU A 611 11.61 24.02 5.41
CA GLU A 611 10.26 23.59 5.01
C GLU A 611 10.39 22.64 3.82
N ALA A 612 9.54 21.60 3.78
CA ALA A 612 9.55 20.61 2.71
C ALA A 612 9.43 21.22 1.29
N GLU A 613 8.81 22.40 1.18
CA GLU A 613 8.57 23.11 -0.08
C GLU A 613 9.71 24.08 -0.47
N GLN A 614 10.75 24.24 0.36
CA GLN A 614 11.88 25.13 0.05
C GLN A 614 12.87 24.46 -0.92
N ASP A 615 13.44 25.26 -1.82
CA ASP A 615 14.42 24.81 -2.83
C ASP A 615 15.59 24.03 -2.22
N VAL A 616 16.03 24.39 -1.00
CA VAL A 616 17.12 23.70 -0.30
C VAL A 616 16.74 22.25 0.02
N CYS A 617 15.49 22.00 0.41
CA CYS A 617 14.99 20.65 0.66
C CYS A 617 14.94 19.85 -0.64
N ILE A 618 14.35 20.45 -1.69
CA ILE A 618 14.16 19.81 -3.00
C ILE A 618 15.53 19.46 -3.63
N VAL A 619 16.50 20.36 -3.56
CA VAL A 619 17.85 20.12 -4.07
C VAL A 619 18.56 19.05 -3.24
N ALA A 620 18.49 19.12 -1.90
CA ALA A 620 19.12 18.10 -1.06
C ALA A 620 18.51 16.71 -1.26
N GLN A 621 17.19 16.61 -1.43
CA GLN A 621 16.51 15.38 -1.85
C GLN A 621 17.06 14.91 -3.19
N ASN A 622 17.05 15.75 -4.23
CA ASN A 622 17.51 15.33 -5.56
C ASN A 622 19.00 14.94 -5.62
N GLU A 623 19.86 15.56 -4.82
CA GLU A 623 21.31 15.31 -4.86
C GLU A 623 21.76 14.20 -3.92
N LEU A 624 21.12 14.03 -2.76
CA LEU A 624 21.61 13.16 -1.70
C LEU A 624 20.71 11.94 -1.47
N PHE A 625 19.53 11.86 -2.07
CA PHE A 625 18.59 10.78 -1.79
C PHE A 625 19.21 9.40 -2.06
N ASP A 626 19.86 9.19 -3.21
CA ASP A 626 20.48 7.89 -3.54
C ASP A 626 21.64 7.51 -2.61
N ASP A 627 22.32 8.51 -2.03
CA ASP A 627 23.47 8.29 -1.15
C ASP A 627 23.07 8.16 0.33
N CYS A 628 22.01 8.86 0.74
CA CYS A 628 21.59 9.01 2.13
C CYS A 628 20.30 8.28 2.49
N CYS A 629 19.57 7.75 1.52
CA CYS A 629 18.31 7.07 1.74
C CYS A 629 18.38 5.65 1.18
N TYR A 630 17.75 4.72 1.87
CA TYR A 630 17.61 3.35 1.39
C TYR A 630 16.20 2.84 1.62
N ASP A 631 15.75 1.99 0.70
CA ASP A 631 14.48 1.30 0.83
C ASP A 631 14.64 0.23 1.90
N LYS A 632 14.17 0.50 3.12
CA LYS A 632 14.32 -0.41 4.26
C LYS A 632 13.55 -1.69 3.95
N CYS A 633 14.19 -2.85 4.17
CA CYS A 633 13.53 -4.13 4.06
C CYS A 633 12.26 -4.14 4.92
N ASN A 634 11.12 -4.42 4.30
CA ASN A 634 9.88 -4.66 4.99
C ASN A 634 9.77 -6.17 5.18
N LEU A 635 9.72 -6.63 6.43
CA LEU A 635 9.67 -8.06 6.74
C LEU A 635 8.44 -8.73 6.12
N CYS A 636 7.37 -7.97 5.92
CA CYS A 636 6.09 -8.44 5.44
C CYS A 636 5.72 -7.98 4.04
N GLN A 637 6.60 -7.29 3.31
CA GLN A 637 6.30 -6.80 1.96
C GLN A 637 4.99 -5.97 1.93
N ASN A 638 3.94 -6.49 1.28
CA ASN A 638 2.60 -5.87 1.21
C ASN A 638 1.66 -6.32 2.34
N TYR A 639 2.10 -7.26 3.16
CA TYR A 639 1.37 -7.81 4.29
C TYR A 639 1.63 -7.00 5.55
N GLN A 640 0.74 -7.14 6.52
CA GLN A 640 0.89 -6.44 7.79
C GLN A 640 1.80 -7.25 8.72
N LEU A 641 2.68 -6.54 9.43
CA LEU A 641 3.50 -7.10 10.49
C LEU A 641 2.65 -7.35 11.73
N ASN A 642 2.70 -8.56 12.27
CA ASN A 642 2.21 -8.85 13.61
C ASN A 642 3.27 -8.38 14.61
N SER A 643 3.21 -7.11 15.01
CA SER A 643 4.23 -6.50 15.88
C SER A 643 4.40 -7.19 17.23
N GLU A 644 3.40 -7.97 17.66
CA GLU A 644 3.37 -8.70 18.94
C GLU A 644 3.77 -10.17 18.81
N ALA A 645 3.85 -10.71 17.59
CA ALA A 645 4.31 -12.08 17.38
C ALA A 645 5.78 -12.21 17.78
N VAL A 646 6.12 -13.35 18.39
CA VAL A 646 7.45 -13.68 18.87
C VAL A 646 7.94 -14.91 18.12
N VAL A 647 9.11 -14.80 17.51
CA VAL A 647 9.71 -15.88 16.73
C VAL A 647 10.96 -16.43 17.41
N MET A 648 11.17 -17.72 17.25
CA MET A 648 12.38 -18.41 17.71
C MET A 648 13.43 -18.32 16.63
N THR A 649 14.50 -17.58 16.88
CA THR A 649 15.63 -17.53 15.93
C THR A 649 16.50 -18.79 16.01
N ASN A 650 17.33 -19.02 14.98
CA ASN A 650 18.24 -20.17 14.89
C ASN A 650 19.24 -20.30 16.08
N GLY A 651 19.35 -19.27 16.93
CA GLY A 651 20.12 -19.29 18.18
C GLY A 651 19.33 -19.69 19.44
N GLY A 652 18.03 -19.98 19.33
CA GLY A 652 17.15 -20.25 20.46
C GLY A 652 16.68 -19.01 21.23
N GLN A 653 16.98 -17.82 20.71
CA GLN A 653 16.55 -16.55 21.28
C GLN A 653 15.19 -16.15 20.70
N GLN A 654 14.25 -15.81 21.58
CA GLN A 654 12.96 -15.22 21.21
C GLN A 654 13.17 -13.75 20.88
N MET A 655 12.70 -13.32 19.71
CA MET A 655 12.63 -11.91 19.33
C MET A 655 11.23 -11.59 18.83
N GLY A 656 10.74 -10.40 19.15
CA GLY A 656 9.49 -9.90 18.59
C GLY A 656 9.65 -9.60 17.10
N CYS A 657 8.61 -9.79 16.30
CA CYS A 657 8.62 -9.43 14.89
C CYS A 657 8.88 -7.93 14.67
N SER A 658 8.40 -7.08 15.60
CA SER A 658 8.73 -5.64 15.65
C SER A 658 10.21 -5.37 15.97
N GLU A 659 10.84 -6.23 16.76
CA GLU A 659 12.27 -6.15 17.09
C GLU A 659 13.13 -6.56 15.90
N ILE A 660 12.71 -7.59 15.14
CA ILE A 660 13.37 -7.99 13.89
C ILE A 660 13.28 -6.86 12.85
N GLU A 661 12.10 -6.25 12.69
CA GLU A 661 11.92 -5.19 11.71
C GLU A 661 12.61 -3.87 12.10
N ASN A 662 12.63 -3.49 13.38
CA ASN A 662 13.20 -2.21 13.79
C ASN A 662 14.67 -2.29 14.19
N ASN A 663 15.06 -3.27 15.00
CA ASN A 663 16.44 -3.40 15.46
C ASN A 663 17.28 -4.20 14.49
N PHE A 664 16.82 -5.36 14.01
CA PHE A 664 17.68 -6.19 13.16
C PHE A 664 17.79 -5.63 11.74
N ILE A 665 16.67 -5.35 11.09
CA ILE A 665 16.65 -4.80 9.74
C ILE A 665 17.16 -3.35 9.71
N GLY A 666 16.71 -2.52 10.64
CA GLY A 666 17.05 -1.09 10.69
C GLY A 666 18.52 -0.83 10.97
N LEU A 667 19.11 -1.49 11.99
CA LEU A 667 20.52 -1.27 12.35
C LEU A 667 21.50 -1.82 11.31
N ASN A 668 21.13 -2.91 10.63
CA ASN A 668 21.97 -3.49 9.58
C ASN A 668 21.73 -2.87 8.19
N GLN A 669 20.86 -1.86 8.08
CA GLN A 669 20.50 -1.17 6.83
C GLN A 669 20.15 -2.12 5.69
N ILE A 670 19.40 -3.17 6.02
CA ILE A 670 19.06 -4.21 5.04
C ILE A 670 18.07 -3.61 4.04
N THR A 671 18.46 -3.55 2.78
CA THR A 671 17.63 -2.96 1.71
C THR A 671 16.57 -3.94 1.21
N GLN A 672 15.36 -3.45 0.93
CA GLN A 672 14.29 -4.19 0.27
C GLN A 672 14.81 -4.78 -1.06
N GLY A 673 14.55 -6.07 -1.31
CA GLY A 673 15.04 -6.78 -2.50
C GLY A 673 16.49 -7.30 -2.41
N SER A 674 17.22 -7.02 -1.32
CA SER A 674 18.53 -7.66 -1.08
C SER A 674 18.39 -9.13 -0.69
N GLU A 675 19.42 -9.95 -0.97
CA GLU A 675 19.47 -11.36 -0.56
C GLU A 675 19.22 -11.54 0.95
N GLN A 676 19.76 -10.64 1.77
CA GLN A 676 19.58 -10.63 3.21
C GLN A 676 18.13 -10.34 3.61
N CYS A 677 17.47 -9.41 2.93
CA CYS A 677 16.05 -9.14 3.11
C CYS A 677 15.20 -10.35 2.73
N SER A 678 15.49 -10.98 1.59
CA SER A 678 14.79 -12.19 1.14
C SER A 678 14.97 -13.35 2.13
N ILE A 679 16.15 -13.52 2.72
CA ILE A 679 16.38 -14.53 3.76
C ILE A 679 15.54 -14.23 5.01
N LEU A 680 15.51 -12.98 5.47
CA LEU A 680 14.73 -12.59 6.65
C LEU A 680 13.22 -12.72 6.43
N GLN A 681 12.74 -12.27 5.26
CA GLN A 681 11.37 -12.50 4.83
C GLN A 681 11.09 -14.01 4.80
N GLN A 682 11.87 -14.82 4.09
CA GLN A 682 11.63 -16.28 4.07
C GLN A 682 11.63 -16.94 5.45
N GLN A 683 12.52 -16.52 6.36
CA GLN A 683 12.62 -17.12 7.70
C GLN A 683 11.48 -16.73 8.63
N HIS A 684 10.94 -15.52 8.49
CA HIS A 684 10.04 -14.96 9.50
C HIS A 684 8.71 -14.51 8.93
N PHE A 685 8.50 -14.52 7.62
CA PHE A 685 7.28 -14.03 7.00
C PHE A 685 6.05 -14.82 7.44
N ASN A 686 6.11 -16.14 7.46
CA ASN A 686 4.97 -16.95 7.90
C ASN A 686 4.64 -16.76 9.39
N ASP A 687 5.63 -16.39 10.20
CA ASP A 687 5.45 -16.21 11.64
C ASP A 687 5.10 -14.76 12.00
N CYS A 688 5.55 -13.79 11.20
CA CYS A 688 5.47 -12.35 11.47
C CYS A 688 4.47 -11.61 10.57
N CYS A 689 4.00 -12.21 9.47
CA CYS A 689 3.24 -11.53 8.42
C CYS A 689 1.94 -12.28 8.12
N TYR A 690 0.86 -11.56 7.80
CA TYR A 690 -0.47 -12.16 7.62
C TYR A 690 -1.22 -11.64 6.38
N ASP A 691 -1.92 -12.58 5.73
CA ASP A 691 -2.31 -12.49 4.31
C ASP A 691 -3.62 -11.74 4.06
N VAL A 692 -4.76 -12.16 4.65
CA VAL A 692 -6.05 -11.47 4.45
C VAL A 692 -7.13 -11.98 5.43
N PRO A 693 -8.23 -11.20 5.63
CA PRO A 693 -9.47 -11.66 6.27
C PRO A 693 -9.98 -13.02 5.72
N CYS A 694 -10.66 -13.82 6.54
CA CYS A 694 -11.24 -15.10 6.09
C CYS A 694 -12.22 -14.93 4.91
N ASP A 695 -11.92 -15.54 3.75
CA ASP A 695 -12.89 -15.75 2.68
C ASP A 695 -13.60 -17.10 2.85
N LEU A 696 -14.90 -17.01 3.13
CA LEU A 696 -15.78 -18.16 3.35
C LEU A 696 -15.94 -19.02 2.10
N CYS A 697 -15.81 -18.44 0.90
CA CYS A 697 -16.21 -19.06 -0.37
C CYS A 697 -15.07 -19.29 -1.36
N GLU A 698 -13.84 -19.33 -0.87
CA GLU A 698 -12.70 -19.81 -1.67
C GLU A 698 -12.41 -21.28 -1.34
N LYS A 699 -12.14 -22.18 -2.28
CA LYS A 699 -11.70 -23.54 -1.94
C LYS A 699 -10.83 -24.08 -3.05
N ASP A 700 -9.65 -24.59 -2.69
CA ASP A 700 -8.69 -25.17 -3.64
C ASP A 700 -8.39 -24.17 -4.79
N GLU A 701 -8.06 -22.92 -4.43
CA GLU A 701 -7.82 -21.78 -5.34
C GLU A 701 -9.00 -21.39 -6.26
N THR A 702 -10.16 -22.03 -6.09
CA THR A 702 -11.37 -21.74 -6.83
C THR A 702 -12.24 -20.80 -6.00
N SER A 703 -12.59 -19.63 -6.56
CA SER A 703 -13.54 -18.71 -5.94
C SER A 703 -14.98 -19.12 -6.27
N TYR A 704 -15.81 -19.24 -5.25
CA TYR A 704 -17.24 -19.51 -5.33
C TYR A 704 -17.99 -18.24 -4.95
N GLU A 705 -19.19 -18.07 -5.47
CA GLU A 705 -19.97 -16.88 -5.17
C GLU A 705 -20.72 -17.07 -3.84
N LEU A 706 -20.64 -16.06 -2.96
CA LEU A 706 -21.31 -16.04 -1.67
C LEU A 706 -22.82 -15.82 -1.86
N LEU A 707 -23.63 -16.75 -1.37
CA LEU A 707 -25.08 -16.64 -1.28
C LEU A 707 -25.47 -15.72 -0.12
N VAL A 708 -25.22 -14.42 -0.26
CA VAL A 708 -25.36 -13.40 0.82
C VAL A 708 -26.64 -13.54 1.64
N GLN A 709 -27.78 -13.85 1.01
CA GLN A 709 -29.09 -13.93 1.65
C GLN A 709 -29.51 -15.34 2.11
N SER A 710 -28.66 -16.36 1.93
CA SER A 710 -28.98 -17.73 2.36
C SER A 710 -28.94 -17.84 3.89
N PRO A 711 -30.01 -18.36 4.53
CA PRO A 711 -30.05 -18.52 5.98
C PRO A 711 -29.20 -19.73 6.43
N VAL A 712 -28.38 -19.54 7.46
CA VAL A 712 -27.53 -20.56 8.08
C VAL A 712 -27.59 -20.47 9.60
N ILE A 713 -27.24 -21.56 10.29
CA ILE A 713 -27.07 -21.56 11.74
C ILE A 713 -25.57 -21.44 12.03
N TYR A 714 -25.15 -20.27 12.52
CA TYR A 714 -23.76 -20.04 12.93
C TYR A 714 -23.71 -19.65 14.40
N GLN A 715 -22.86 -20.34 15.18
CA GLN A 715 -22.76 -20.18 16.64
C GLN A 715 -24.12 -20.28 17.37
N GLY A 716 -25.01 -21.16 16.91
CA GLY A 716 -26.32 -21.41 17.53
C GLY A 716 -27.40 -20.35 17.25
N ARG A 717 -27.16 -19.38 16.36
CA ARG A 717 -28.14 -18.38 15.93
C ARG A 717 -28.42 -18.50 14.44
N ASN A 718 -29.65 -18.17 14.01
CA ASN A 718 -29.95 -17.97 12.59
C ASN A 718 -29.27 -16.68 12.11
N ARG A 719 -28.45 -16.81 11.08
CA ARG A 719 -27.72 -15.75 10.40
C ARG A 719 -27.90 -15.89 8.89
N THR A 720 -27.49 -14.89 8.12
CA THR A 720 -27.28 -15.06 6.67
C THR A 720 -25.81 -15.34 6.36
N CYS A 721 -25.52 -15.97 5.23
CA CYS A 721 -24.14 -16.18 4.80
C CYS A 721 -23.36 -14.87 4.61
N GLY A 722 -24.04 -13.78 4.23
CA GLY A 722 -23.46 -12.44 4.21
C GLY A 722 -23.02 -11.96 5.60
N GLU A 723 -23.89 -12.09 6.60
CA GLU A 723 -23.56 -11.76 7.99
C GLU A 723 -22.39 -12.61 8.52
N VAL A 724 -22.39 -13.91 8.21
CA VAL A 724 -21.29 -14.78 8.65
C VAL A 724 -19.99 -14.47 7.93
N ALA A 725 -20.02 -14.11 6.64
CA ALA A 725 -18.83 -13.66 5.92
C ALA A 725 -18.25 -12.35 6.50
N VAL A 726 -19.11 -11.41 6.93
CA VAL A 726 -18.66 -10.20 7.63
C VAL A 726 -18.06 -10.55 8.99
N LEU A 727 -18.70 -11.42 9.77
CA LEU A 727 -18.16 -11.86 11.06
C LEU A 727 -16.86 -12.67 10.91
N ALA A 728 -16.75 -13.44 9.83
CA ALA A 728 -15.56 -14.22 9.52
C ALA A 728 -14.42 -13.32 9.02
N ARG A 729 -14.70 -12.16 8.41
CA ARG A 729 -13.66 -11.20 7.99
C ARG A 729 -12.81 -10.70 9.16
N ASP A 730 -13.39 -10.56 10.34
CA ASP A 730 -12.66 -10.18 11.55
C ASP A 730 -11.80 -11.34 12.10
N VAL A 731 -11.94 -12.53 11.52
CA VAL A 731 -11.21 -13.75 11.86
C VAL A 731 -10.21 -14.05 10.74
N MET A 732 -9.00 -14.44 11.12
CA MET A 732 -7.90 -14.64 10.17
C MET A 732 -8.13 -15.90 9.30
N SER A 733 -7.78 -15.86 8.01
CA SER A 733 -7.98 -16.97 7.06
C SER A 733 -7.34 -18.29 7.50
N GLN A 734 -6.22 -18.22 8.20
CA GLN A 734 -5.47 -19.37 8.71
C GLN A 734 -5.94 -19.86 10.08
N SER A 735 -6.77 -19.08 10.77
CA SER A 735 -7.27 -19.45 12.09
C SER A 735 -8.11 -20.73 12.02
N ASP A 736 -8.06 -21.52 13.09
CA ASP A 736 -8.93 -22.70 13.23
C ASP A 736 -10.41 -22.31 13.15
N VAL A 737 -10.76 -21.09 13.58
CA VAL A 737 -12.11 -20.55 13.49
C VAL A 737 -12.51 -20.36 12.02
N CYS A 738 -11.67 -19.76 11.18
CA CYS A 738 -11.97 -19.62 9.75
C CYS A 738 -12.04 -20.98 9.06
N LYS A 739 -11.06 -21.87 9.28
CA LYS A 739 -11.03 -23.22 8.68
C LYS A 739 -12.29 -24.01 9.03
N THR A 740 -12.70 -23.97 10.31
CA THR A 740 -13.91 -24.64 10.79
C THR A 740 -15.17 -23.99 10.22
N THR A 741 -15.26 -22.66 10.25
CA THR A 741 -16.42 -21.92 9.72
C THR A 741 -16.63 -22.18 8.24
N LYS A 742 -15.52 -22.17 7.48
CA LYS A 742 -15.47 -22.51 6.07
C LYS A 742 -15.94 -23.93 5.86
N HIS A 743 -15.34 -24.92 6.52
CA HIS A 743 -15.76 -26.31 6.45
C HIS A 743 -17.26 -26.51 6.73
N ASP A 744 -17.80 -25.84 7.75
CA ASP A 744 -19.17 -26.05 8.21
C ASP A 744 -20.22 -25.35 7.35
N LEU A 745 -19.86 -24.23 6.71
CA LEU A 745 -20.81 -23.38 6.00
C LEU A 745 -20.64 -23.37 4.48
N PHE A 746 -19.53 -23.90 3.95
CA PHE A 746 -19.21 -23.82 2.52
C PHE A 746 -20.39 -24.25 1.63
N ASP A 747 -20.91 -25.46 1.84
CA ASP A 747 -21.98 -26.03 1.00
C ASP A 747 -23.31 -25.26 1.12
N SER A 748 -23.51 -24.53 2.22
CA SER A 748 -24.72 -23.74 2.47
C SER A 748 -24.61 -22.28 2.04
N CYS A 749 -23.39 -21.76 1.97
CA CYS A 749 -23.10 -20.34 1.75
C CYS A 749 -22.43 -20.04 0.43
N CYS A 750 -21.83 -21.02 -0.21
CA CYS A 750 -21.01 -20.82 -1.39
C CYS A 750 -21.62 -21.60 -2.55
N TYR A 751 -21.77 -20.95 -3.69
CA TYR A 751 -22.33 -21.59 -4.88
C TYR A 751 -21.37 -21.46 -6.05
N LYS A 752 -21.15 -22.59 -6.74
CA LYS A 752 -20.39 -22.61 -7.98
C LYS A 752 -21.34 -22.26 -9.11
N GLN A 753 -21.14 -21.11 -9.74
CA GLN A 753 -22.00 -20.65 -10.81
C GLN A 753 -21.95 -21.60 -12.01
N CYS A 754 -23.12 -21.96 -12.56
CA CYS A 754 -23.21 -22.73 -13.79
C CYS A 754 -22.55 -21.97 -14.95
N ASP A 755 -21.44 -22.51 -15.45
CA ASP A 755 -20.79 -21.98 -16.65
C ASP A 755 -21.63 -22.35 -17.88
N LEU A 756 -21.85 -21.41 -18.81
CA LEU A 756 -22.55 -21.72 -20.06
C LEU A 756 -21.67 -22.55 -21.00
N CYS A 757 -20.34 -22.42 -20.89
CA CYS A 757 -19.37 -23.08 -21.76
C CYS A 757 -18.48 -24.00 -20.93
N GLY A 758 -18.92 -25.25 -20.72
CA GLY A 758 -18.27 -26.19 -19.79
C GLY A 758 -16.86 -26.68 -20.16
N ASP A 759 -16.26 -26.24 -21.27
CA ASP A 759 -14.94 -26.66 -21.74
C ASP A 759 -13.94 -25.47 -21.67
N PRO A 760 -12.74 -25.66 -21.08
CA PRO A 760 -11.67 -24.66 -21.13
C PRO A 760 -11.31 -24.32 -22.59
N GLY A 761 -11.24 -23.02 -22.92
CA GLY A 761 -10.95 -22.54 -24.29
C GLY A 761 -12.17 -22.18 -25.12
N TRP A 762 -13.36 -22.18 -24.53
CA TRP A 762 -14.57 -21.62 -25.13
C TRP A 762 -14.94 -20.30 -24.47
N ALA A 763 -15.41 -19.34 -25.26
CA ALA A 763 -15.89 -18.05 -24.80
C ALA A 763 -17.39 -17.89 -25.09
N ILE A 764 -18.07 -17.06 -24.28
CA ILE A 764 -19.49 -16.77 -24.43
C ILE A 764 -19.66 -15.52 -25.30
N ASP A 765 -20.42 -15.63 -26.39
CA ASP A 765 -20.96 -14.47 -27.11
C ASP A 765 -22.18 -13.93 -26.34
N TRP A 766 -21.93 -13.06 -25.36
CA TRP A 766 -22.95 -12.54 -24.44
C TRP A 766 -24.16 -11.92 -25.15
N ASN A 767 -23.93 -11.30 -26.31
CA ASN A 767 -24.95 -10.57 -27.06
C ASN A 767 -25.65 -11.40 -28.12
N ARG A 768 -25.25 -12.68 -28.30
CA ARG A 768 -25.89 -13.59 -29.24
C ARG A 768 -27.37 -13.72 -28.92
N LYS A 769 -28.21 -13.39 -29.90
CA LYS A 769 -29.66 -13.58 -29.80
C LYS A 769 -30.00 -15.05 -30.00
N LEU A 770 -30.77 -15.61 -29.08
CA LEU A 770 -31.33 -16.96 -29.17
C LEU A 770 -32.79 -16.98 -28.74
N THR A 771 -33.41 -18.15 -28.86
CA THR A 771 -34.73 -18.40 -28.28
C THR A 771 -34.57 -19.38 -27.12
N TYR A 772 -34.73 -18.89 -25.90
CA TYR A 772 -34.68 -19.70 -24.68
C TYR A 772 -36.07 -19.72 -24.04
N ASP A 773 -36.61 -20.91 -23.74
CA ASP A 773 -37.98 -21.09 -23.21
C ASP A 773 -39.10 -20.41 -24.04
N ASN A 774 -38.97 -20.41 -25.38
CA ASN A 774 -39.87 -19.72 -26.32
C ASN A 774 -39.90 -18.19 -26.18
N LEU A 775 -38.93 -17.60 -25.48
CA LEU A 775 -38.72 -16.16 -25.37
C LEU A 775 -37.49 -15.75 -26.18
N ALA A 776 -37.59 -14.60 -26.85
CA ALA A 776 -36.42 -13.98 -27.45
C ALA A 776 -35.49 -13.52 -26.33
N SER A 777 -34.26 -14.03 -26.34
CA SER A 777 -33.29 -13.92 -25.24
C SER A 777 -31.90 -13.67 -25.81
N THR A 778 -30.96 -13.28 -24.97
CA THR A 778 -29.52 -13.32 -25.25
C THR A 778 -28.82 -14.37 -24.37
N CYS A 779 -27.57 -14.71 -24.68
CA CYS A 779 -26.78 -15.59 -23.83
C CYS A 779 -26.57 -15.01 -22.43
N LEU A 780 -26.44 -13.68 -22.33
CA LEU A 780 -26.44 -12.97 -21.05
C LEU A 780 -27.75 -13.17 -20.28
N ASP A 781 -28.91 -13.09 -20.94
CA ASP A 781 -30.20 -13.29 -20.28
C ASP A 781 -30.36 -14.73 -19.75
N VAL A 782 -29.87 -15.72 -20.49
CA VAL A 782 -29.87 -17.13 -20.03
C VAL A 782 -28.93 -17.30 -18.82
N PHE A 783 -27.73 -16.72 -18.89
CA PHE A 783 -26.77 -16.71 -17.79
C PHE A 783 -27.35 -16.09 -16.52
N MET A 784 -28.00 -14.93 -16.65
CA MET A 784 -28.61 -14.22 -15.52
C MET A 784 -29.79 -15.00 -14.94
N ASN A 785 -30.56 -15.71 -15.77
CA ASN A 785 -31.62 -16.60 -15.30
C ASN A 785 -31.05 -17.79 -14.51
N LEU A 786 -30.00 -18.45 -15.00
CA LEU A 786 -29.32 -19.54 -14.29
C LEU A 786 -28.83 -19.11 -12.91
N ARG A 787 -28.23 -17.92 -12.83
CA ARG A 787 -27.79 -17.30 -11.58
C ARG A 787 -28.94 -17.00 -10.64
N SER A 788 -30.02 -16.39 -11.15
CA SER A 788 -31.22 -16.07 -10.37
C SER A 788 -31.88 -17.33 -9.79
N GLU A 789 -31.92 -18.41 -10.56
CA GLU A 789 -32.45 -19.71 -10.15
C GLU A 789 -31.50 -20.55 -9.30
N ARG A 790 -30.27 -20.06 -9.04
CA ARG A 790 -29.20 -20.73 -8.27
C ARG A 790 -28.85 -22.11 -8.82
N ILE A 791 -28.83 -22.26 -10.14
CA ILE A 791 -28.45 -23.50 -10.81
C ILE A 791 -26.93 -23.64 -10.73
N GLN A 792 -26.46 -24.70 -10.10
CA GLN A 792 -25.03 -24.92 -9.85
C GLN A 792 -24.36 -25.65 -11.02
N ASP A 793 -23.07 -25.39 -11.20
CA ASP A 793 -22.24 -26.17 -12.13
C ASP A 793 -22.30 -27.67 -11.78
N GLY A 794 -22.59 -28.50 -12.78
CA GLY A 794 -22.84 -29.94 -12.60
C GLY A 794 -24.31 -30.36 -12.37
N ASP A 795 -25.22 -29.43 -12.06
CA ASP A 795 -26.65 -29.74 -11.95
C ASP A 795 -27.20 -30.32 -13.25
N ASP A 796 -28.20 -31.21 -13.17
CA ASP A 796 -28.88 -31.75 -14.36
C ASP A 796 -29.48 -30.62 -15.22
N LYS A 797 -29.98 -29.55 -14.56
CA LYS A 797 -30.50 -28.37 -15.24
C LYS A 797 -29.38 -27.54 -15.87
N CYS A 798 -28.26 -27.35 -15.19
CA CYS A 798 -27.07 -26.70 -15.76
C CYS A 798 -26.60 -27.45 -17.01
N ARG A 799 -26.39 -28.76 -16.91
CA ARG A 799 -25.96 -29.62 -18.03
C ARG A 799 -26.96 -29.63 -19.19
N SER A 800 -28.26 -29.65 -18.89
CA SER A 800 -29.30 -29.56 -19.90
C SER A 800 -29.27 -28.22 -20.63
N ILE A 801 -29.06 -27.12 -19.91
CA ILE A 801 -29.02 -25.77 -20.48
C ILE A 801 -27.72 -25.61 -21.26
N GLN A 802 -26.56 -25.96 -20.70
CA GLN A 802 -25.28 -26.06 -21.40
C GLN A 802 -25.44 -26.85 -22.71
N TYR A 803 -26.08 -28.02 -22.70
CA TYR A 803 -26.31 -28.79 -23.93
C TYR A 803 -27.21 -28.04 -24.94
N THR A 804 -28.19 -27.29 -24.45
CA THR A 804 -29.17 -26.58 -25.28
C THR A 804 -28.66 -25.26 -25.83
N VAL A 805 -27.81 -24.54 -25.09
CA VAL A 805 -27.40 -23.17 -25.47
C VAL A 805 -25.93 -23.07 -25.81
N SER A 806 -25.07 -24.02 -25.42
CA SER A 806 -23.62 -23.93 -25.71
C SER A 806 -23.34 -23.84 -27.21
N HIS A 807 -24.06 -24.58 -28.04
CA HIS A 807 -23.86 -24.52 -29.48
C HIS A 807 -24.29 -23.19 -30.14
N GLU A 808 -25.07 -22.36 -29.44
CA GLU A 808 -25.46 -21.03 -29.89
C GLU A 808 -24.63 -19.92 -29.22
N CYS A 809 -24.34 -20.08 -27.93
CA CYS A 809 -23.70 -19.08 -27.07
C CYS A 809 -22.19 -19.20 -26.98
N CYS A 810 -21.66 -20.42 -27.12
CA CYS A 810 -20.25 -20.67 -26.98
C CYS A 810 -19.60 -20.73 -28.34
N TYR A 811 -18.51 -20.01 -28.49
CA TYR A 811 -17.60 -20.17 -29.62
C TYR A 811 -16.25 -20.63 -29.09
N LYS A 812 -15.63 -21.52 -29.84
CA LYS A 812 -14.30 -21.99 -29.51
C LYS A 812 -13.33 -20.86 -29.84
N LEU A 813 -12.47 -20.50 -28.89
CA LEU A 813 -11.40 -19.57 -29.21
C LEU A 813 -10.48 -20.24 -30.24
N PRO A 814 -10.23 -19.62 -31.40
CA PRO A 814 -9.35 -20.20 -32.39
C PRO A 814 -7.93 -20.33 -31.80
N THR A 815 -7.30 -21.45 -32.12
CA THR A 815 -5.96 -21.79 -31.64
C THR A 815 -4.93 -20.86 -32.25
N ASN A 816 -5.15 -20.44 -33.50
CA ASN A 816 -4.43 -19.38 -34.19
C ASN A 816 -5.44 -18.43 -34.82
N GLN A 817 -5.74 -17.33 -34.12
CA GLN A 817 -6.66 -16.29 -34.60
C GLN A 817 -6.27 -15.83 -36.00
N CYS A 818 -7.26 -15.76 -36.90
CA CYS A 818 -7.06 -15.17 -38.21
C CYS A 818 -6.94 -13.65 -38.08
N PHE A 819 -5.87 -13.13 -38.65
CA PHE A 819 -5.69 -11.71 -38.86
C PHE A 819 -5.65 -11.45 -40.37
N MET A 820 -6.55 -10.59 -40.84
CA MET A 820 -6.69 -10.28 -42.27
C MET A 820 -5.38 -9.77 -42.88
N CYS A 821 -4.55 -9.10 -42.09
CA CYS A 821 -3.29 -8.51 -42.54
C CYS A 821 -2.05 -9.26 -42.08
N GLN A 822 -2.18 -10.53 -41.65
CA GLN A 822 -1.04 -11.40 -41.43
C GLN A 822 -0.58 -12.00 -42.76
N ALA A 823 0.70 -11.92 -43.10
CA ALA A 823 1.28 -12.48 -44.32
C ALA A 823 1.58 -13.98 -44.15
N SER A 824 1.90 -14.67 -45.25
CA SER A 824 2.17 -16.12 -45.23
C SER A 824 3.45 -16.51 -44.48
N ASP A 825 4.34 -15.55 -44.20
CA ASP A 825 5.55 -15.73 -43.39
C ASP A 825 5.33 -15.41 -41.90
N GLY A 826 4.08 -15.13 -41.49
CA GLY A 826 3.71 -14.82 -40.11
C GLY A 826 3.88 -13.34 -39.74
N THR A 827 4.41 -12.49 -40.64
CA THR A 827 4.52 -11.05 -40.40
C THR A 827 3.16 -10.37 -40.45
N PHE A 828 2.98 -9.28 -39.71
CA PHE A 828 1.74 -8.53 -39.68
C PHE A 828 1.90 -7.20 -40.42
N LEU A 829 0.95 -6.90 -41.31
CA LEU A 829 0.78 -5.61 -41.94
C LEU A 829 -0.28 -4.81 -41.17
N ASN A 830 -0.24 -3.49 -41.30
CA ASN A 830 -1.24 -2.62 -40.71
C ASN A 830 -2.58 -2.80 -41.42
N THR A 831 -3.64 -3.01 -40.64
CA THR A 831 -5.01 -3.00 -41.16
C THR A 831 -5.45 -1.56 -41.35
N ASN A 832 -5.96 -1.21 -42.52
CA ASN A 832 -6.50 0.10 -42.82
C ASN A 832 -7.94 0.18 -42.29
N TRP A 833 -8.07 0.23 -40.95
CA TRP A 833 -9.31 -0.03 -40.20
C TRP A 833 -10.53 0.68 -40.76
N ASN A 834 -10.40 1.93 -41.21
CA ASN A 834 -11.53 2.77 -41.65
C ASN A 834 -11.92 2.64 -43.13
N VAL A 835 -11.21 1.82 -43.92
CA VAL A 835 -11.57 1.61 -45.33
C VAL A 835 -12.84 0.76 -45.41
N GLU A 836 -13.85 1.26 -46.11
CA GLU A 836 -15.11 0.54 -46.27
C GLU A 836 -15.00 -0.49 -47.40
N VAL A 837 -15.25 -1.74 -47.07
CA VAL A 837 -15.32 -2.87 -48.00
C VAL A 837 -16.72 -3.50 -48.00
N SER A 838 -17.03 -4.23 -49.06
CA SER A 838 -18.27 -4.99 -49.16
C SER A 838 -18.02 -6.44 -48.77
N TYR A 839 -18.28 -6.79 -47.51
CA TYR A 839 -18.12 -8.16 -46.99
C TYR A 839 -19.49 -8.79 -46.77
N GLN A 840 -19.74 -9.95 -47.40
CA GLN A 840 -21.01 -10.70 -47.33
C GLN A 840 -22.26 -9.82 -47.59
N ASP A 841 -22.25 -9.05 -48.67
CA ASP A 841 -23.32 -8.11 -49.07
C ASP A 841 -23.62 -6.98 -48.06
N LYS A 842 -22.76 -6.76 -47.07
CA LYS A 842 -22.84 -5.64 -46.12
C LYS A 842 -21.65 -4.70 -46.30
N ARG A 843 -21.92 -3.41 -46.21
CA ARG A 843 -20.86 -2.39 -46.09
C ARG A 843 -20.32 -2.43 -44.67
N MET A 844 -19.06 -2.78 -44.55
CA MET A 844 -18.33 -2.91 -43.29
C MET A 844 -16.97 -2.25 -43.45
N THR A 845 -16.34 -1.84 -42.36
CA THR A 845 -14.96 -1.35 -42.41
C THR A 845 -13.99 -2.54 -42.42
N CYS A 846 -12.78 -2.36 -42.96
CA CYS A 846 -11.72 -3.35 -42.88
C CYS A 846 -11.46 -3.78 -41.43
N GLY A 847 -11.64 -2.86 -40.49
CA GLY A 847 -11.59 -3.14 -39.06
C GLY A 847 -12.70 -4.09 -38.59
N ASP A 848 -13.94 -3.82 -38.98
CA ASP A 848 -15.07 -4.70 -38.68
C ASP A 848 -14.86 -6.10 -39.29
N VAL A 849 -14.32 -6.18 -40.50
CA VAL A 849 -14.01 -7.45 -41.16
C VAL A 849 -12.87 -8.17 -40.42
N ASN A 850 -11.81 -7.46 -40.02
CA ASN A 850 -10.71 -8.05 -39.24
C ASN A 850 -11.19 -8.55 -37.86
N ALA A 851 -12.10 -7.83 -37.20
CA ALA A 851 -12.69 -8.22 -35.93
C ALA A 851 -13.65 -9.42 -36.06
N ILE A 852 -14.33 -9.57 -37.20
CA ILE A 852 -15.09 -10.79 -37.49
C ILE A 852 -14.13 -11.96 -37.68
N LEU A 853 -13.05 -11.75 -38.44
CA LEU A 853 -12.07 -12.78 -38.76
C LEU A 853 -11.24 -13.22 -37.54
N SER A 854 -11.08 -12.41 -36.49
CA SER A 854 -10.36 -12.83 -35.28
C SER A 854 -11.04 -13.98 -34.53
N SER A 855 -12.30 -14.29 -34.85
CA SER A 855 -13.00 -15.49 -34.37
C SER A 855 -12.81 -16.74 -35.24
N GLU A 856 -12.12 -16.61 -36.38
CA GLU A 856 -11.81 -17.68 -37.33
C GLU A 856 -10.35 -18.17 -37.16
N GLU A 857 -10.08 -19.41 -37.58
CA GLU A 857 -8.70 -19.91 -37.64
C GLU A 857 -7.96 -19.31 -38.84
N VAL A 858 -6.65 -19.07 -38.70
CA VAL A 858 -5.80 -18.46 -39.73
C VAL A 858 -5.79 -19.20 -41.07
N ASP A 859 -6.05 -20.50 -41.06
CA ASP A 859 -6.18 -21.37 -42.23
C ASP A 859 -7.64 -21.67 -42.63
N GLY A 860 -8.61 -21.01 -41.98
CA GLY A 860 -10.03 -21.12 -42.27
C GLY A 860 -10.41 -20.53 -43.63
N GLU A 861 -11.40 -21.13 -44.31
CA GLU A 861 -11.82 -20.72 -45.67
C GLU A 861 -12.27 -19.25 -45.70
N LEU A 862 -13.01 -18.79 -44.68
CA LEU A 862 -13.44 -17.40 -44.55
C LEU A 862 -12.26 -16.44 -44.34
N CYS A 863 -11.26 -16.87 -43.57
CA CYS A 863 -10.03 -16.12 -43.37
C CYS A 863 -9.26 -15.97 -44.68
N LEU A 864 -9.03 -17.08 -45.39
CA LEU A 864 -8.28 -17.08 -46.64
C LEU A 864 -9.00 -16.31 -47.74
N GLU A 865 -10.32 -16.46 -47.87
CA GLU A 865 -11.13 -15.73 -48.86
C GLU A 865 -11.13 -14.22 -48.59
N ALA A 866 -11.32 -13.82 -47.33
CA ALA A 866 -11.30 -12.42 -46.95
C ALA A 866 -9.90 -11.81 -47.08
N ARG A 867 -8.85 -12.56 -46.72
CA ARG A 867 -7.46 -12.18 -46.98
C ARG A 867 -7.26 -11.96 -48.46
N ASP A 868 -7.53 -12.93 -49.32
CA ASP A 868 -7.33 -12.80 -50.77
C ASP A 868 -8.14 -11.65 -51.39
N SER A 869 -9.36 -11.44 -50.91
CA SER A 869 -10.28 -10.42 -51.46
C SER A 869 -9.93 -9.01 -51.01
N PHE A 870 -9.49 -8.84 -49.77
CA PHE A 870 -9.32 -7.52 -49.16
C PHE A 870 -7.87 -7.14 -48.83
N TRP A 871 -6.89 -8.03 -49.06
CA TRP A 871 -5.47 -7.79 -48.75
C TRP A 871 -4.98 -6.43 -49.23
N ASN A 872 -5.22 -6.09 -50.49
CA ASN A 872 -4.68 -4.86 -51.08
C ASN A 872 -5.44 -3.59 -50.67
N GLU A 873 -6.69 -3.74 -50.23
CA GLU A 873 -7.55 -2.61 -49.83
C GLU A 873 -7.40 -2.32 -48.34
N CYS A 874 -7.28 -3.39 -47.55
CA CYS A 874 -7.27 -3.36 -46.11
C CYS A 874 -5.89 -3.50 -45.49
N CYS A 875 -4.82 -3.86 -46.21
CA CYS A 875 -3.50 -4.07 -45.59
C CYS A 875 -2.42 -3.16 -46.18
N THR A 876 -1.65 -2.51 -45.31
CA THR A 876 -0.56 -1.59 -45.66
C THR A 876 0.74 -1.92 -44.92
N PRO A 877 1.93 -1.68 -45.52
CA PRO A 877 3.21 -1.85 -44.83
C PRO A 877 3.34 -0.97 -43.57
N GLN A 878 4.03 -1.47 -42.53
CA GLN A 878 4.23 -0.82 -41.24
C GLN A 878 5.02 0.50 -41.30
N GLU A 879 5.82 0.74 -42.36
CA GLU A 879 6.54 1.99 -42.57
C GLU A 879 6.01 2.70 -43.81
N GLY A 880 5.70 3.99 -43.72
CA GLY A 880 5.12 4.85 -44.77
C GLY A 880 5.99 5.07 -46.03
N GLY A 881 6.77 4.09 -46.47
CA GLY A 881 7.49 4.06 -47.72
C GLY A 881 6.73 3.30 -48.81
N LYS A 882 6.66 3.87 -50.02
CA LYS A 882 6.29 3.11 -51.23
C LYS A 882 7.31 2.01 -51.49
N ILE A 883 7.06 0.82 -50.98
CA ILE A 883 7.76 -0.42 -51.36
C ILE A 883 6.67 -1.47 -51.61
N ASN A 884 6.84 -2.25 -52.68
CA ASN A 884 5.87 -3.26 -53.11
C ASN A 884 5.48 -4.20 -51.96
N LEU A 885 4.17 -4.41 -51.77
CA LEU A 885 3.62 -5.38 -50.82
C LEU A 885 4.24 -6.77 -51.06
N PRO A 886 4.51 -7.57 -50.01
CA PRO A 886 4.87 -8.98 -50.16
C PRO A 886 3.83 -9.71 -51.03
N ILE A 887 4.30 -10.52 -51.98
CA ILE A 887 3.44 -11.20 -52.95
C ILE A 887 2.77 -12.41 -52.29
N LEU A 888 1.43 -12.45 -52.28
CA LEU A 888 0.63 -13.65 -51.96
C LEU A 888 1.09 -14.84 -52.82
N PRO A 889 1.26 -16.07 -52.28
CA PRO A 889 1.61 -17.24 -53.07
C PRO A 889 0.58 -17.44 -54.19
N SER A 890 1.00 -17.26 -55.44
CA SER A 890 0.09 -17.29 -56.59
C SER A 890 -0.42 -18.71 -56.85
N GLY A 891 -1.74 -18.88 -56.74
CA GLY A 891 -2.50 -20.01 -57.27
C GLY A 891 -3.54 -19.56 -58.30
N VAL A 892 -3.11 -19.49 -59.58
CA VAL A 892 -3.92 -19.56 -60.83
C VAL A 892 -4.45 -18.26 -61.49
N SER A 893 -3.66 -17.80 -62.47
CA SER A 893 -3.91 -17.31 -63.86
C SER A 893 -4.95 -16.22 -64.25
N ASP A 894 -4.38 -15.14 -64.81
CA ASP A 894 -4.56 -14.57 -66.17
C ASP A 894 -5.78 -13.71 -66.62
N ASN A 895 -5.40 -12.49 -67.05
CA ASN A 895 -5.70 -11.78 -68.32
C ASN A 895 -6.60 -10.52 -68.34
N ASN A 896 -5.96 -9.44 -68.85
CA ASN A 896 -6.43 -8.36 -69.75
C ASN A 896 -6.49 -6.91 -69.23
N ASP A 897 -5.50 -6.14 -69.74
CA ASP A 897 -5.58 -4.84 -70.44
C ASP A 897 -6.51 -3.70 -69.96
N GLY A 898 -5.89 -2.54 -69.70
CA GLY A 898 -6.30 -1.32 -70.41
C GLY A 898 -6.30 0.02 -69.66
N SER A 899 -5.24 0.82 -69.86
CA SER A 899 -5.27 2.31 -69.93
C SER A 899 -5.60 3.08 -68.62
N SER A 900 -5.17 4.31 -68.30
CA SER A 900 -4.43 5.38 -68.98
C SER A 900 -4.06 6.47 -67.95
N LYS A 901 -2.93 7.17 -68.22
CA LYS A 901 -2.63 8.59 -68.00
C LYS A 901 -2.73 9.22 -66.59
N TRP A 902 -1.55 9.57 -66.07
CA TRP A 902 -1.32 10.75 -65.23
C TRP A 902 -1.16 12.03 -66.08
N SER A 903 -1.56 13.17 -65.51
CA SER A 903 -1.08 14.50 -65.92
C SER A 903 -0.80 15.36 -64.68
N ASP A 904 0.49 15.63 -64.50
CA ASP A 904 1.22 16.87 -64.19
C ASP A 904 0.54 18.16 -63.67
N TYR A 905 1.44 18.98 -63.08
CA TYR A 905 1.40 20.35 -62.53
C TYR A 905 1.29 20.43 -61.00
N GLY A 906 2.18 21.09 -60.25
CA GLY A 906 3.25 22.04 -60.61
C GLY A 906 3.22 23.27 -59.69
N ASP A 907 4.16 23.31 -58.75
CA ASP A 907 4.99 24.46 -58.31
C ASP A 907 4.39 25.89 -58.25
N MET A 908 4.46 26.56 -57.08
CA MET A 908 5.08 27.90 -56.85
C MET A 908 5.11 28.25 -55.36
N GLY A 909 6.26 28.73 -54.86
CA GLY A 909 6.48 29.19 -53.47
C GLY A 909 6.57 30.71 -53.22
N PHE A 910 7.16 31.05 -52.06
CA PHE A 910 7.54 32.36 -51.45
C PHE A 910 6.38 33.20 -50.84
N GLY A 911 6.46 33.85 -49.66
CA GLY A 911 7.48 33.98 -48.61
C GLY A 911 7.14 35.15 -47.63
N ASN A 912 7.40 34.95 -46.33
CA ASN A 912 7.99 35.87 -45.32
C ASN A 912 7.36 37.21 -44.78
N PHE A 913 7.35 37.28 -43.43
CA PHE A 913 7.55 38.37 -42.43
C PHE A 913 6.47 39.45 -42.09
N ILE A 914 6.11 39.55 -40.79
CA ILE A 914 6.39 40.70 -39.86
C ILE A 914 6.02 40.35 -38.38
N LYS A 915 6.88 40.79 -37.45
CA LYS A 915 6.83 40.82 -35.97
C LYS A 915 5.94 41.96 -35.41
N ARG A 916 5.35 41.80 -34.21
CA ARG A 916 5.32 42.85 -33.16
C ARG A 916 4.90 42.32 -31.76
N ASN A 917 5.64 42.78 -30.74
CA ASN A 917 5.48 42.57 -29.30
C ASN A 917 4.41 43.48 -28.66
N GLY A 918 3.84 43.00 -27.54
CA GLY A 918 3.73 43.73 -26.27
C GLY A 918 2.47 44.55 -25.98
N ALA A 919 1.74 44.20 -24.90
CA ALA A 919 1.76 44.94 -23.61
C ALA A 919 0.56 44.59 -22.71
N SER A 920 0.88 44.45 -21.43
CA SER A 920 0.06 44.34 -20.22
C SER A 920 -0.89 45.52 -19.94
N SER A 921 -1.97 45.28 -19.19
CA SER A 921 -2.43 46.19 -18.13
C SER A 921 -3.39 45.52 -17.13
N HIS A 922 -3.00 45.52 -15.85
CA HIS A 922 -3.87 45.39 -14.68
C HIS A 922 -4.82 46.61 -14.55
N SER A 923 -6.00 46.42 -13.95
CA SER A 923 -6.48 47.28 -12.85
C SER A 923 -7.70 46.70 -12.13
N LEU A 924 -7.59 46.68 -10.80
CA LEU A 924 -8.63 46.52 -9.78
C LEU A 924 -9.55 47.75 -9.66
N CYS A 925 -10.75 47.55 -9.10
CA CYS A 925 -11.50 48.37 -8.10
C CYS A 925 -13.01 48.06 -8.19
N VAL A 926 -13.63 47.32 -7.26
CA VAL A 926 -14.15 47.72 -5.91
C VAL A 926 -15.51 48.44 -5.94
N SER A 927 -16.44 47.89 -5.12
CA SER A 927 -17.64 48.48 -4.47
C SER A 927 -18.90 48.71 -5.31
N ALA A 928 -20.13 48.64 -4.80
CA ALA A 928 -20.77 48.05 -3.62
C ALA A 928 -22.29 48.30 -3.76
N ALA A 929 -23.10 47.47 -3.10
CA ALA A 929 -24.44 47.72 -2.57
C ALA A 929 -25.62 48.07 -3.51
N LEU A 930 -26.66 47.23 -3.48
CA LEU A 930 -28.06 47.69 -3.44
C LEU A 930 -28.96 46.66 -2.75
N THR A 931 -29.76 47.18 -1.84
CA THR A 931 -30.65 46.54 -0.87
C THR A 931 -32.09 46.39 -1.40
N LEU A 932 -32.71 45.27 -1.00
CA LEU A 932 -34.11 45.06 -0.56
C LEU A 932 -35.32 45.38 -1.47
N ILE A 933 -36.25 44.40 -1.45
CA ILE A 933 -37.74 44.42 -1.40
C ILE A 933 -38.25 43.32 -2.35
N GLY A 934 -39.09 42.34 -1.98
CA GLY A 934 -39.81 42.01 -0.75
C GLY A 934 -40.88 40.95 -1.07
N MET A 935 -41.41 40.30 -0.01
CA MET A 935 -42.74 39.66 0.15
C MET A 935 -43.31 38.74 -0.97
N ALA A 936 -44.12 37.71 -0.74
CA ALA A 936 -44.62 36.90 0.36
C ALA A 936 -45.65 35.93 -0.28
N THR A 937 -45.99 34.84 0.43
CA THR A 937 -47.23 34.02 0.35
C THR A 937 -47.48 33.12 -0.88
N LEU A 938 -47.49 31.77 -0.75
CA LEU A 938 -48.52 30.84 -0.20
C LEU A 938 -49.62 30.47 -1.21
N LEU A 939 -49.67 29.19 -1.63
CA LEU A 939 -50.80 28.22 -1.51
C LEU A 939 -50.93 27.22 -2.69
N MET A 940 -50.90 25.93 -2.30
CA MET A 940 -51.66 24.76 -2.79
C MET A 940 -51.77 24.50 -4.30
N ILE A 941 -51.17 23.40 -4.78
CA ILE A 941 -51.73 22.04 -4.76
C ILE A 941 -50.59 21.08 -4.39
#